data_AF-A0A8T3E8X1-F1
#
_entry.id   AF-A0A8T3E8X1-F1
#
_cell.length_a   1.000
_cell.length_b   1.000
_cell.length_c   1.000
_cell.angle_alpha   90.00
_cell.angle_beta   90.00
_cell.angle_gamma   90.00
#
_symmetry.space_group_name_H-M   'P 1'
#
loop_
_entity.id
_entity.type
_entity.pdbx_description
1 polymer ?
#
loop_
_entity_poly.entity_id
_entity_poly.type
_entity_poly.pdbx_seq_one_letter_code
_entity_poly.pdbx_strand_id
1 'polypeptide(L)'
;MCWKFSRAMDKNRISVALLLLLLTFNSFSSAQFPTQLIIKEWVDQMQQDLVNLAETATGVKNFAQIFLDKKQYFTVQTNNATQLVASAARNIEELLHNRSTALERLAEHAETLQAKHKWKNEFGEEGEIAYYNAKDKLDSNDTEGRKNGLRPDFKMDPAFKRPVSYNHTAVHIPTDIYDGSTIVLNELSWTAALEAEFKRNREKDPTLLWQVFGSATGLARYYPASPWVDSRKTPSKIDLYDVRRRPWYIQGAASPKDMLILVDASGSVSGLTLKLIRTSVSEMLETLSDDDYVNVVYVSVPSDLSDDYVNVVYFNNKAKNAAESCFTHLVQANVRNKKKLKDAVQNISANGMTDYKKGFKFAFDQLSQVNVTRANCNKIIMLFTDGGEDRAQGIFQEYNKDKKVRIFTFSVGQHNYDKGPIQWMACTNKGYYYEIPSIGAIRINTQEYLDVLGRPMVLADKKAKQVQWTNVYLDALELGLVITGTLPVFNKTTTDDVKDGSKKKGRQNQLILGVMAIDVSLDDIKRLTPRFTIGPNGYYFAIDPNGYVLLHPNLLPKNPKFQEPVTLDFLDAELENDIKVKIRKDMIDGLKGEHTIHTLVKSQDERYIDRGIRTYTFAPVNGTDYSLALVLPEYSLHYIRAKIGDTISQAKFGIPPPGDPDESERVTGPWLQSYEPEKWGGQGVTEWRFRPSPAHPLAFISIYTEFSR
;
A
#
# COMPACT_ATOMS: atom_id res chain seq x y z
N MET A 1 -77.80 -25.54 8.03
CA MET A 1 -78.75 -26.67 8.00
C MET A 1 -78.36 -27.64 9.11
N CYS A 2 -79.33 -27.98 9.96
CA CYS A 2 -79.44 -29.10 10.93
C CYS A 2 -78.20 -29.65 11.64
N TRP A 3 -78.14 -29.86 12.96
CA TRP A 3 -78.99 -29.59 14.12
C TRP A 3 -78.11 -29.94 15.35
N LYS A 4 -78.18 -29.14 16.42
CA LYS A 4 -77.72 -29.52 17.77
C LYS A 4 -78.64 -30.61 18.32
N PHE A 5 -78.10 -31.54 19.11
CA PHE A 5 -78.85 -32.05 20.26
C PHE A 5 -78.12 -31.69 21.55
N SER A 6 -78.87 -31.03 22.41
CA SER A 6 -78.53 -30.57 23.76
C SER A 6 -79.42 -31.34 24.75
N ARG A 7 -79.02 -31.32 26.02
CA ARG A 7 -79.72 -31.67 27.29
C ARG A 7 -79.09 -32.85 28.02
N ALA A 8 -78.95 -32.84 29.35
CA ALA A 8 -79.29 -31.86 30.37
C ALA A 8 -78.52 -32.21 31.65
N MET A 9 -78.48 -31.22 32.55
CA MET A 9 -77.94 -31.22 33.90
C MET A 9 -78.57 -32.31 34.78
N ASP A 10 -77.77 -32.89 35.69
CA ASP A 10 -77.93 -32.66 37.14
C ASP A 10 -77.14 -33.71 37.94
N LYS A 11 -76.12 -33.25 38.68
CA LYS A 11 -75.66 -33.80 39.99
C LYS A 11 -74.46 -33.02 40.56
N ASN A 12 -74.69 -31.74 40.87
CA ASN A 12 -73.78 -30.92 41.67
C ASN A 12 -73.97 -31.19 43.18
N ARG A 13 -73.35 -32.24 43.72
CA ARG A 13 -73.08 -32.35 45.18
C ARG A 13 -71.74 -32.99 45.55
N ILE A 14 -70.92 -33.42 44.58
CA ILE A 14 -69.59 -34.00 44.83
C ILE A 14 -68.45 -32.97 44.61
N SER A 15 -68.76 -31.82 43.99
CA SER A 15 -67.73 -30.92 43.45
C SER A 15 -66.99 -30.06 44.49
N VAL A 16 -67.58 -29.74 45.65
CA VAL A 16 -66.96 -28.83 46.63
C VAL A 16 -65.93 -29.55 47.52
N ALA A 17 -66.18 -30.81 47.89
CA ALA A 17 -65.23 -31.63 48.64
C ALA A 17 -64.03 -32.04 47.77
N LEU A 18 -64.25 -32.31 46.48
CA LEU A 18 -63.17 -32.55 45.53
C LEU A 18 -62.34 -31.29 45.27
N LEU A 19 -62.96 -30.10 45.21
CA LEU A 19 -62.24 -28.84 45.05
C LEU A 19 -61.36 -28.51 46.27
N LEU A 20 -61.84 -28.76 47.50
CA LEU A 20 -61.05 -28.57 48.72
C LEU A 20 -59.89 -29.58 48.82
N LEU A 21 -60.10 -30.83 48.39
CA LEU A 21 -59.02 -31.82 48.30
C LEU A 21 -57.98 -31.44 47.22
N LEU A 22 -58.44 -30.96 46.06
CA LEU A 22 -57.58 -30.50 44.97
C LEU A 22 -56.81 -29.22 45.31
N LEU A 23 -57.35 -28.35 46.19
CA LEU A 23 -56.65 -27.17 46.70
C LEU A 23 -55.56 -27.52 47.73
N THR A 24 -55.65 -28.66 48.43
CA THR A 24 -54.57 -29.15 49.32
C THR A 24 -53.41 -29.83 48.58
N PHE A 25 -53.63 -30.28 47.34
CA PHE A 25 -52.57 -30.78 46.45
C PHE A 25 -51.88 -29.67 45.64
N ASN A 26 -52.31 -28.41 45.76
CA ASN A 26 -51.47 -27.25 45.46
C ASN A 26 -50.51 -26.97 46.63
N SER A 27 -49.79 -28.00 47.06
CA SER A 27 -48.48 -27.74 47.64
C SER A 27 -47.62 -27.34 46.46
N PHE A 28 -47.37 -26.04 46.34
CA PHE A 28 -46.30 -25.48 45.53
C PHE A 28 -45.05 -26.35 45.71
N SER A 29 -44.82 -27.31 44.82
CA SER A 29 -43.45 -27.67 44.51
C SER A 29 -42.96 -26.45 43.77
N SER A 30 -42.39 -25.49 44.50
CA SER A 30 -41.42 -24.57 43.93
C SER A 30 -40.54 -25.47 43.08
N ALA A 31 -40.69 -25.45 41.76
CA ALA A 31 -40.02 -26.38 40.86
C ALA A 31 -38.54 -26.30 41.24
N GLN A 32 -38.09 -27.31 41.98
CA GLN A 32 -36.81 -27.21 42.65
C GLN A 32 -35.82 -27.26 41.51
N PHE A 33 -35.06 -26.17 41.33
CA PHE A 33 -34.14 -26.06 40.21
C PHE A 33 -33.34 -27.37 40.13
N PRO A 34 -33.28 -28.03 38.96
CA PRO A 34 -32.71 -29.36 38.85
C PRO A 34 -31.34 -29.42 39.52
N THR A 35 -31.09 -30.47 40.29
CA THR A 35 -29.79 -30.63 40.95
C THR A 35 -28.70 -30.74 39.89
N GLN A 36 -27.47 -30.34 40.24
CA GLN A 36 -26.33 -30.39 39.32
C GLN A 36 -26.13 -31.78 38.69
N LEU A 37 -26.48 -32.84 39.42
CA LEU A 37 -26.37 -34.22 38.97
C LEU A 37 -27.39 -34.55 37.86
N ILE A 38 -28.64 -34.11 38.01
CA ILE A 38 -29.69 -34.29 37.00
C ILE A 38 -29.36 -33.51 35.72
N ILE A 39 -28.84 -32.28 35.84
CA ILE A 39 -28.42 -31.49 34.67
C ILE A 39 -27.26 -32.18 33.94
N LYS A 40 -26.28 -32.71 34.69
CA LYS A 40 -25.15 -33.44 34.11
C LYS A 40 -25.62 -34.68 33.34
N GLU A 41 -26.47 -35.51 33.94
CA GLU A 41 -27.01 -36.72 33.27
C GLU A 41 -27.78 -36.38 31.99
N TRP A 42 -28.59 -35.32 32.02
CA TRP A 42 -29.35 -34.89 30.84
C TRP A 42 -28.44 -34.38 29.72
N VAL A 43 -27.41 -33.60 30.06
CA VAL A 43 -26.41 -33.12 29.08
C VAL A 43 -25.59 -34.27 28.53
N ASP A 44 -25.14 -35.21 29.37
CA ASP A 44 -24.35 -36.37 28.94
C ASP A 44 -25.15 -37.24 27.96
N GLN A 45 -26.44 -37.46 28.23
CA GLN A 45 -27.33 -38.19 27.32
C GLN A 45 -27.52 -37.44 25.99
N MET A 46 -27.84 -36.15 26.03
CA MET A 46 -28.06 -35.36 24.82
C MET A 46 -26.79 -35.22 23.97
N GLN A 47 -25.63 -35.04 24.61
CA GLN A 47 -24.34 -34.97 23.92
C GLN A 47 -24.02 -36.30 23.24
N GLN A 48 -24.23 -37.43 23.90
CA GLN A 48 -24.02 -38.75 23.30
C GLN A 48 -24.92 -38.95 22.09
N ASP A 49 -26.20 -38.58 22.18
CA ASP A 49 -27.14 -38.68 21.06
C ASP A 49 -26.70 -37.83 19.86
N LEU A 50 -26.27 -36.59 20.10
CA LEU A 50 -25.78 -35.70 19.05
C LEU A 50 -24.49 -36.20 18.40
N VAL A 51 -23.53 -36.66 19.19
CA VAL A 51 -22.25 -37.20 18.68
C VAL A 51 -22.50 -38.47 17.88
N ASN A 52 -23.34 -39.39 18.38
CA ASN A 52 -23.67 -40.63 17.68
C ASN A 52 -24.39 -40.36 16.36
N LEU A 53 -25.36 -39.43 16.34
CA LEU A 53 -26.03 -39.00 15.13
C LEU A 53 -25.03 -38.43 14.13
N ALA A 54 -24.16 -37.51 14.57
CA ALA A 54 -23.15 -36.90 13.72
C ALA A 54 -22.18 -37.94 13.15
N GLU A 55 -21.60 -38.82 13.97
CA GLU A 55 -20.66 -39.85 13.51
C GLU A 55 -21.30 -40.83 12.51
N THR A 56 -22.55 -41.22 12.76
CA THR A 56 -23.27 -42.19 11.90
C THR A 56 -23.69 -41.55 10.59
N ALA A 57 -24.24 -40.33 10.63
CA ALA A 57 -24.72 -39.64 9.43
C ALA A 57 -23.59 -39.12 8.53
N THR A 58 -22.51 -38.59 9.13
CA THR A 58 -21.35 -38.08 8.36
C THR A 58 -20.39 -39.17 7.91
N GLY A 59 -20.39 -40.33 8.58
CA GLY A 59 -19.58 -41.48 8.19
C GLY A 59 -18.06 -41.27 8.32
N VAL A 60 -17.60 -40.39 9.23
CA VAL A 60 -16.16 -40.03 9.39
C VAL A 60 -15.27 -41.26 9.53
N LYS A 61 -15.71 -42.27 10.30
CA LYS A 61 -14.95 -43.52 10.53
C LYS A 61 -14.79 -44.33 9.24
N ASN A 62 -15.84 -44.42 8.41
CA ASN A 62 -15.78 -45.10 7.12
C ASN A 62 -14.86 -44.36 6.15
N PHE A 63 -14.94 -43.03 6.12
CA PHE A 63 -14.07 -42.20 5.29
C PHE A 63 -12.59 -42.37 5.67
N ALA A 64 -12.27 -42.38 6.96
CA ALA A 64 -10.92 -42.62 7.44
C ALA A 64 -10.39 -44.01 7.02
N GLN A 65 -11.23 -45.05 7.10
CA GLN A 65 -10.85 -46.40 6.64
C GLN A 65 -10.59 -46.45 5.13
N ILE A 66 -11.39 -45.77 4.31
CA ILE A 66 -11.17 -45.72 2.86
C ILE A 66 -9.78 -45.15 2.53
N PHE A 67 -9.32 -44.11 3.23
CA PHE A 67 -7.95 -43.58 3.04
C PHE A 67 -6.88 -44.60 3.42
N LEU A 68 -7.11 -45.42 4.44
CA LEU A 68 -6.18 -46.48 4.86
C LEU A 68 -6.14 -47.64 3.87
N ASP A 69 -7.29 -48.03 3.32
CA ASP A 69 -7.42 -49.12 2.33
C ASP A 69 -6.83 -48.73 0.97
N LYS A 70 -6.92 -47.44 0.61
CA LYS A 70 -6.54 -46.91 -0.71
C LYS A 70 -5.13 -46.31 -0.74
N LYS A 71 -4.26 -46.67 0.22
CA LYS A 71 -2.85 -46.22 0.29
C LYS A 71 -2.04 -46.44 -0.99
N GLN A 72 -2.42 -47.37 -1.85
CA GLN A 72 -1.74 -47.61 -3.14
C GLN A 72 -1.87 -46.44 -4.13
N TYR A 73 -2.93 -45.63 -4.02
CA TYR A 73 -3.21 -44.54 -4.97
C TYR A 73 -2.53 -43.21 -4.61
N PHE A 74 -1.87 -43.14 -3.46
CA PHE A 74 -1.20 -41.92 -3.02
C PHE A 74 0.05 -42.21 -2.22
N THR A 75 0.87 -41.18 -2.02
CA THR A 75 2.05 -41.23 -1.16
C THR A 75 1.97 -40.09 -0.17
N VAL A 76 2.38 -40.33 1.06
CA VAL A 76 2.46 -39.29 2.09
C VAL A 76 3.86 -38.68 2.02
N GLN A 77 3.93 -37.39 1.74
CA GLN A 77 5.18 -36.62 1.69
C GLN A 77 5.21 -35.63 2.86
N THR A 78 6.39 -35.15 3.21
CA THR A 78 6.60 -34.24 4.35
C THR A 78 6.84 -32.81 3.85
N ASN A 79 6.13 -31.86 4.44
CA ASN A 79 6.37 -30.43 4.30
C ASN A 79 7.53 -30.04 5.23
N ASN A 80 8.74 -29.94 4.68
CA ASN A 80 9.86 -29.35 5.41
C ASN A 80 9.76 -27.81 5.34
N ALA A 81 9.24 -27.19 6.41
CA ALA A 81 8.97 -25.76 6.46
C ALA A 81 10.21 -24.91 6.13
N THR A 82 11.37 -25.27 6.68
CA THR A 82 12.63 -24.55 6.47
C THR A 82 13.06 -24.59 5.00
N GLN A 83 12.92 -25.74 4.34
CA GLN A 83 13.24 -25.87 2.92
C GLN A 83 12.23 -25.13 2.03
N LEU A 84 10.95 -25.19 2.39
CA LEU A 84 9.88 -24.49 1.67
C LEU A 84 10.07 -22.97 1.71
N VAL A 85 10.35 -22.42 2.90
CA VAL A 85 10.63 -20.98 3.09
C VAL A 85 11.89 -20.59 2.31
N ALA A 86 12.97 -21.37 2.42
CA ALA A 86 14.21 -21.09 1.69
C ALA A 86 14.03 -21.11 0.16
N SER A 87 13.26 -22.07 -0.36
CA SER A 87 12.94 -22.16 -1.78
C SER A 87 12.08 -20.99 -2.25
N ALA A 88 11.04 -20.63 -1.48
CA ALA A 88 10.17 -19.52 -1.82
C ALA A 88 10.90 -18.17 -1.74
N ALA A 89 11.73 -17.96 -0.71
CA ALA A 89 12.57 -16.78 -0.57
C ALA A 89 13.52 -16.63 -1.76
N ARG A 90 14.17 -17.71 -2.20
CA ARG A 90 15.05 -17.69 -3.39
C ARG A 90 14.29 -17.35 -4.67
N ASN A 91 13.10 -17.89 -4.88
CA ASN A 91 12.30 -17.58 -6.07
C ASN A 91 11.90 -16.10 -6.11
N ILE A 92 11.55 -15.52 -4.95
CA ILE A 92 11.23 -14.09 -4.82
C ILE A 92 12.49 -13.24 -5.06
N GLU A 93 13.64 -13.63 -4.49
CA GLU A 93 14.94 -13.00 -4.76
C GLU A 93 15.24 -12.98 -6.26
N GLU A 94 15.13 -14.11 -6.96
CA GLU A 94 15.38 -14.19 -8.40
C GLU A 94 14.40 -13.30 -9.21
N LEU A 95 13.11 -13.27 -8.83
CA LEU A 95 12.12 -12.38 -9.45
C LEU A 95 12.52 -10.91 -9.29
N LEU A 96 12.77 -10.46 -8.06
CA LEU A 96 13.09 -9.07 -7.76
C LEU A 96 14.44 -8.66 -8.35
N HIS A 97 15.43 -9.57 -8.35
CA HIS A 97 16.71 -9.36 -9.00
C HIS A 97 16.57 -9.15 -10.51
N ASN A 98 15.80 -10.00 -11.21
CA ASN A 98 15.54 -9.84 -12.63
C ASN A 98 14.90 -8.48 -12.96
N ARG A 99 13.97 -8.01 -12.12
CA ARG A 99 13.35 -6.69 -12.25
C ARG A 99 14.33 -5.55 -11.98
N SER A 100 15.20 -5.69 -10.98
CA SER A 100 16.28 -4.74 -10.69
C SER A 100 17.21 -4.56 -11.90
N THR A 101 17.64 -5.65 -12.53
CA THR A 101 18.53 -5.56 -13.70
C THR A 101 17.87 -4.87 -14.90
N ALA A 102 16.55 -5.00 -15.07
CA ALA A 102 15.80 -4.30 -16.11
C ALA A 102 15.71 -2.78 -15.82
N LEU A 103 15.50 -2.41 -14.55
CA LEU A 103 15.51 -1.01 -14.09
C LEU A 103 16.87 -0.34 -14.29
N GLU A 104 17.95 -1.01 -13.92
CA GLU A 104 19.32 -0.49 -14.07
C GLU A 104 19.63 -0.17 -15.53
N ARG A 105 19.29 -1.08 -16.46
CA ARG A 105 19.46 -0.87 -17.90
C ARG A 105 18.64 0.32 -18.40
N LEU A 106 17.39 0.45 -17.97
CA LEU A 106 16.53 1.59 -18.36
C LEU A 106 17.09 2.92 -17.86
N ALA A 107 17.53 2.97 -16.61
CA ALA A 107 18.09 4.18 -16.03
C ALA A 107 19.40 4.59 -16.73
N GLU A 108 20.32 3.65 -16.97
CA GLU A 108 21.54 3.93 -17.73
C GLU A 108 21.22 4.40 -19.15
N HIS A 109 20.28 3.74 -19.83
CA HIS A 109 19.89 4.13 -21.17
C HIS A 109 19.31 5.55 -21.21
N ALA A 110 18.40 5.88 -20.27
CA ALA A 110 17.79 7.20 -20.15
C ALA A 110 18.83 8.31 -19.96
N GLU A 111 19.83 8.09 -19.09
CA GLU A 111 20.91 9.06 -18.88
C GLU A 111 21.73 9.30 -20.14
N THR A 112 22.03 8.25 -20.89
CA THR A 112 22.79 8.37 -22.14
C THR A 112 21.99 9.04 -23.26
N LEU A 113 20.68 8.81 -23.30
CA LEU A 113 19.78 9.42 -24.28
C LEU A 113 19.70 10.92 -24.03
N GLN A 114 19.43 11.32 -22.78
CA GLN A 114 19.27 12.73 -22.48
C GLN A 114 20.59 13.51 -22.56
N ALA A 115 21.73 12.88 -22.26
CA ALA A 115 23.04 13.51 -22.47
C ALA A 115 23.34 13.79 -23.95
N LYS A 116 22.73 13.05 -24.89
CA LYS A 116 22.87 13.25 -26.34
C LYS A 116 21.83 14.20 -26.92
N HIS A 117 20.75 14.47 -26.18
CA HIS A 117 19.67 15.32 -26.65
C HIS A 117 20.13 16.77 -26.79
N LYS A 118 19.68 17.42 -27.86
CA LYS A 118 19.91 18.85 -28.08
C LYS A 118 18.61 19.59 -27.81
N TRP A 119 18.67 20.53 -26.88
CA TRP A 119 17.53 21.36 -26.54
C TRP A 119 17.06 22.17 -27.75
N LYS A 120 15.78 22.06 -28.09
CA LYS A 120 15.12 22.87 -29.13
C LYS A 120 14.19 23.88 -28.47
N ASN A 121 14.33 25.16 -28.84
CA ASN A 121 13.44 26.23 -28.35
C ASN A 121 12.19 26.37 -29.20
N GLU A 122 12.30 26.08 -30.50
CA GLU A 122 11.21 26.14 -31.46
C GLU A 122 11.00 24.72 -31.99
N PHE A 123 9.81 24.19 -31.74
CA PHE A 123 9.28 23.06 -32.49
C PHE A 123 8.47 23.69 -33.61
N GLY A 124 8.81 23.41 -34.88
CA GLY A 124 8.03 23.88 -36.02
C GLY A 124 6.57 23.46 -35.93
N GLU A 125 5.70 24.06 -36.75
CA GLU A 125 4.23 23.82 -36.79
C GLU A 125 3.83 22.41 -36.32
N GLU A 126 2.78 22.34 -35.48
CA GLU A 126 2.23 21.13 -34.87
C GLU A 126 2.46 19.84 -35.69
N GLY A 127 3.51 19.07 -35.41
CA GLY A 127 3.80 17.86 -36.21
C GLY A 127 5.13 17.12 -35.99
N GLU A 128 6.14 17.74 -35.37
CA GLU A 128 7.46 17.11 -35.24
C GLU A 128 7.51 15.90 -34.28
N ILE A 129 6.58 15.78 -33.32
CA ILE A 129 6.64 14.76 -32.26
C ILE A 129 5.38 13.90 -32.29
N ALA A 130 5.53 12.66 -32.74
CA ALA A 130 4.48 11.64 -32.70
C ALA A 130 4.52 10.89 -31.35
N TYR A 131 3.42 10.93 -30.60
CA TYR A 131 3.25 10.16 -29.37
C TYR A 131 1.77 9.80 -29.15
N TYR A 132 1.51 8.79 -28.32
CA TYR A 132 0.16 8.46 -27.87
C TYR A 132 -0.10 9.10 -26.50
N ASN A 133 -1.07 10.01 -26.43
CA ASN A 133 -1.54 10.57 -25.17
C ASN A 133 -2.59 9.63 -24.56
N ALA A 134 -2.33 9.16 -23.35
CA ALA A 134 -3.16 8.17 -22.68
C ALA A 134 -4.57 8.67 -22.32
N LYS A 135 -4.76 9.99 -22.24
CA LYS A 135 -6.06 10.62 -21.90
C LYS A 135 -6.97 10.81 -23.10
N ASP A 136 -6.46 10.65 -24.32
CA ASP A 136 -7.23 10.90 -25.53
C ASP A 136 -8.35 9.85 -25.69
N LYS A 137 -9.53 10.31 -26.10
CA LYS A 137 -10.68 9.44 -26.36
C LYS A 137 -10.48 8.73 -27.69
N LEU A 138 -10.63 7.41 -27.68
CA LEU A 138 -10.52 6.56 -28.88
C LEU A 138 -11.76 6.64 -29.79
N ASP A 139 -12.91 7.05 -29.24
CA ASP A 139 -14.23 6.93 -29.92
C ASP A 139 -14.63 8.16 -30.75
N SER A 140 -13.92 9.28 -30.66
CA SER A 140 -14.26 10.47 -31.45
C SER A 140 -13.61 10.41 -32.83
N ASN A 141 -14.44 10.31 -33.86
CA ASN A 141 -14.09 10.64 -35.26
C ASN A 141 -13.69 12.12 -35.44
N ASP A 142 -13.66 12.91 -34.36
CA ASP A 142 -13.17 14.28 -34.32
C ASP A 142 -11.71 14.32 -34.74
N THR A 143 -11.54 14.58 -36.03
CA THR A 143 -10.30 14.99 -36.69
C THR A 143 -10.06 16.49 -36.54
N GLU A 144 -11.00 17.21 -35.90
CA GLU A 144 -10.94 18.64 -35.62
C GLU A 144 -10.20 18.89 -34.31
N GLY A 145 -8.86 18.84 -34.35
CA GLY A 145 -8.06 19.50 -33.31
C GLY A 145 -6.63 19.00 -33.14
N ARG A 146 -6.32 17.72 -33.38
CA ARG A 146 -4.95 17.19 -33.18
C ARG A 146 -4.61 16.05 -34.14
N LYS A 147 -3.91 16.37 -35.23
CA LYS A 147 -3.50 15.42 -36.29
C LYS A 147 -2.31 14.50 -35.92
N ASN A 148 -1.75 14.62 -34.71
CA ASN A 148 -0.43 14.05 -34.36
C ASN A 148 -0.45 12.91 -33.32
N GLY A 149 -1.64 12.50 -32.86
CA GLY A 149 -1.78 11.40 -31.90
C GLY A 149 -1.64 10.04 -32.58
N LEU A 150 -0.68 9.23 -32.15
CA LEU A 150 -0.63 7.81 -32.55
C LEU A 150 -1.93 7.13 -32.13
N ARG A 151 -2.46 6.24 -32.97
CA ARG A 151 -3.62 5.40 -32.64
C ARG A 151 -3.16 3.95 -32.53
N PRO A 152 -2.84 3.46 -31.32
CA PRO A 152 -2.41 2.09 -31.13
C PRO A 152 -3.58 1.12 -31.28
N ASP A 153 -3.31 -0.05 -31.87
CA ASP A 153 -4.25 -1.17 -31.83
C ASP A 153 -4.17 -1.83 -30.46
N PHE A 154 -5.29 -1.79 -29.72
CA PHE A 154 -5.37 -2.40 -28.40
C PHE A 154 -5.94 -3.81 -28.44
N LYS A 155 -5.30 -4.73 -27.72
CA LYS A 155 -5.76 -6.11 -27.51
C LYS A 155 -5.94 -6.38 -26.03
N MET A 156 -6.98 -7.12 -25.66
CA MET A 156 -7.19 -7.52 -24.27
C MET A 156 -6.09 -8.48 -23.83
N ASP A 157 -5.39 -8.12 -22.76
CA ASP A 157 -4.32 -8.93 -22.18
C ASP A 157 -4.74 -9.44 -20.79
N PRO A 158 -4.72 -10.77 -20.54
CA PRO A 158 -5.09 -11.36 -19.26
C PRO A 158 -4.19 -10.94 -18.09
N ALA A 159 -2.90 -10.68 -18.33
CA ALA A 159 -1.97 -10.28 -17.27
C ALA A 159 -2.28 -8.87 -16.77
N PHE A 160 -2.59 -7.95 -17.70
CA PHE A 160 -2.93 -6.56 -17.37
C PHE A 160 -4.44 -6.36 -17.06
N LYS A 161 -5.29 -7.36 -17.35
CA LYS A 161 -6.76 -7.33 -17.18
C LYS A 161 -7.40 -6.16 -17.93
N ARG A 162 -6.76 -5.67 -19.00
CA ARG A 162 -7.17 -4.47 -19.75
C ARG A 162 -6.64 -4.48 -21.18
N PRO A 163 -7.13 -3.59 -22.07
CA PRO A 163 -6.67 -3.54 -23.44
C PRO A 163 -5.33 -2.80 -23.53
N VAL A 164 -4.31 -3.46 -24.07
CA VAL A 164 -2.93 -2.94 -24.17
C VAL A 164 -2.40 -3.04 -25.60
N SER A 165 -1.43 -2.21 -25.93
CA SER A 165 -0.70 -2.23 -27.19
C SER A 165 0.81 -2.31 -26.95
N TYR A 166 1.42 -3.40 -27.41
CA TYR A 166 2.85 -3.65 -27.27
C TYR A 166 3.71 -2.91 -28.30
N ASN A 167 3.08 -2.26 -29.28
CA ASN A 167 3.77 -1.56 -30.36
C ASN A 167 4.25 -0.17 -29.96
N HIS A 168 3.59 0.47 -28.99
CA HIS A 168 3.86 1.86 -28.62
C HIS A 168 3.90 2.05 -27.11
N THR A 169 4.48 3.17 -26.69
CA THR A 169 4.38 3.70 -25.33
C THR A 169 3.21 4.67 -25.20
N ALA A 170 2.62 4.72 -24.01
CA ALA A 170 1.61 5.73 -23.66
C ALA A 170 2.23 6.82 -22.79
N VAL A 171 1.75 8.05 -22.96
CA VAL A 171 2.19 9.20 -22.17
C VAL A 171 1.02 9.76 -21.38
N HIS A 172 1.22 9.92 -20.08
CA HIS A 172 0.34 10.65 -19.19
C HIS A 172 0.93 12.04 -18.91
N ILE A 173 0.10 13.06 -19.10
CA ILE A 173 0.41 14.45 -18.77
C ILE A 173 -0.63 14.91 -17.73
N PRO A 174 -0.22 15.39 -16.55
CA PRO A 174 -1.12 15.97 -15.55
C PRO A 174 -1.98 17.10 -16.13
N THR A 175 -3.21 17.22 -15.64
CA THR A 175 -4.23 18.14 -16.21
C THR A 175 -3.86 19.63 -16.02
N ASP A 176 -3.03 19.93 -15.03
CA ASP A 176 -2.51 21.25 -14.71
C ASP A 176 -1.26 21.65 -15.52
N ILE A 177 -0.74 20.75 -16.36
CA ILE A 177 0.45 20.99 -17.20
C ILE A 177 0.03 21.13 -18.67
N TYR A 178 0.47 22.22 -19.31
CA TYR A 178 0.25 22.44 -20.73
C TYR A 178 1.18 21.59 -21.58
N ASP A 179 0.61 20.75 -22.45
CA ASP A 179 1.32 19.79 -23.30
C ASP A 179 2.14 20.44 -24.43
N GLY A 180 1.71 21.62 -24.91
CA GLY A 180 2.45 22.42 -25.90
C GLY A 180 3.63 23.22 -25.35
N SER A 181 3.94 23.11 -24.05
CA SER A 181 5.07 23.82 -23.45
C SER A 181 6.40 23.28 -23.99
N THR A 182 7.37 24.17 -24.27
CA THR A 182 8.70 23.79 -24.80
C THR A 182 9.43 22.79 -23.91
N ILE A 183 9.23 22.87 -22.58
CA ILE A 183 9.82 21.90 -21.63
C ILE A 183 9.22 20.50 -21.81
N VAL A 184 7.90 20.40 -22.00
CA VAL A 184 7.18 19.14 -22.18
C VAL A 184 7.49 18.53 -23.54
N LEU A 185 7.53 19.35 -24.60
CA LEU A 185 7.88 18.90 -25.95
C LEU A 185 9.32 18.35 -26.02
N ASN A 186 10.28 19.00 -25.35
CA ASN A 186 11.64 18.45 -25.26
C ASN A 186 11.65 17.10 -24.52
N GLU A 187 10.92 16.97 -23.41
CA GLU A 187 10.78 15.70 -22.69
C GLU A 187 10.18 14.61 -23.56
N LEU A 188 9.09 14.90 -24.29
CA LEU A 188 8.46 13.96 -25.22
C LEU A 188 9.44 13.50 -26.32
N SER A 189 10.30 14.41 -26.79
CA SER A 189 11.26 14.13 -27.86
C SER A 189 12.33 13.12 -27.42
N TRP A 190 13.03 13.36 -26.31
CA TRP A 190 14.12 12.47 -25.90
C TRP A 190 13.60 11.17 -25.27
N THR A 191 12.47 11.23 -24.54
CA THR A 191 11.87 10.03 -23.93
C THR A 191 11.28 9.06 -24.96
N ALA A 192 11.05 9.49 -26.20
CA ALA A 192 10.59 8.59 -27.27
C ALA A 192 11.55 7.44 -27.54
N ALA A 193 12.85 7.67 -27.37
CA ALA A 193 13.87 6.65 -27.57
C ALA A 193 13.84 5.53 -26.52
N LEU A 194 13.17 5.74 -25.36
CA LEU A 194 13.01 4.70 -24.32
C LEU A 194 12.14 3.53 -24.79
N GLU A 195 11.28 3.72 -25.78
CA GLU A 195 10.40 2.68 -26.30
C GLU A 195 11.16 1.43 -26.76
N ALA A 196 12.34 1.59 -27.37
CA ALA A 196 13.16 0.48 -27.82
C ALA A 196 13.68 -0.37 -26.66
N GLU A 197 14.06 0.26 -25.54
CA GLU A 197 14.53 -0.48 -24.35
C GLU A 197 13.37 -1.11 -23.58
N PHE A 198 12.21 -0.45 -23.50
CA PHE A 198 11.00 -1.04 -22.90
C PHE A 198 10.57 -2.33 -23.60
N LYS A 199 10.58 -2.33 -24.95
CA LYS A 199 10.32 -3.52 -25.78
C LYS A 199 11.33 -4.62 -25.50
N ARG A 200 12.63 -4.30 -25.49
CA ARG A 200 13.71 -5.26 -25.22
C ARG A 200 13.60 -5.92 -23.86
N ASN A 201 13.22 -5.17 -22.82
CA ASN A 201 13.01 -5.73 -21.48
C ASN A 201 11.86 -6.74 -21.46
N ARG A 202 10.76 -6.45 -22.15
CA ARG A 202 9.61 -7.35 -22.25
C ARG A 202 9.89 -8.58 -23.11
N GLU A 203 10.69 -8.45 -24.17
CA GLU A 203 11.15 -9.57 -24.99
C GLU A 203 12.03 -10.54 -24.17
N LYS A 204 12.87 -10.00 -23.28
CA LYS A 204 13.67 -10.80 -22.35
C LYS A 204 12.83 -11.44 -21.25
N ASP A 205 11.84 -10.71 -20.74
CA ASP A 205 10.93 -11.19 -19.70
C ASP A 205 9.44 -10.94 -20.02
N PRO A 206 8.72 -11.94 -20.53
CA PRO A 206 7.29 -11.88 -20.82
C PRO A 206 6.38 -11.81 -19.58
N THR A 207 6.93 -11.82 -18.36
CA THR A 207 6.16 -11.67 -17.10
C THR A 207 6.22 -10.24 -16.53
N LEU A 208 6.97 -9.33 -17.17
CA LEU A 208 7.16 -7.96 -16.72
C LEU A 208 5.90 -7.10 -16.92
N LEU A 209 5.38 -6.49 -15.85
CA LEU A 209 4.19 -5.63 -15.89
C LEU A 209 4.53 -4.22 -16.40
N TRP A 210 3.94 -3.17 -15.80
CA TRP A 210 4.19 -1.80 -16.22
C TRP A 210 5.67 -1.42 -16.04
N GLN A 211 6.24 -0.85 -17.09
CA GLN A 211 7.51 -0.13 -17.05
C GLN A 211 7.17 1.35 -17.20
N VAL A 212 7.62 2.20 -16.28
CA VAL A 212 7.28 3.63 -16.30
C VAL A 212 8.51 4.49 -16.06
N PHE A 213 8.62 5.57 -16.82
CA PHE A 213 9.50 6.69 -16.55
C PHE A 213 8.66 7.88 -16.09
N GLY A 214 8.83 8.30 -14.83
CA GLY A 214 8.29 9.56 -14.33
C GLY A 214 9.32 10.67 -14.48
N SER A 215 9.03 11.68 -15.28
CA SER A 215 9.89 12.86 -15.46
C SER A 215 9.73 13.84 -14.30
N ALA A 216 10.80 14.56 -13.96
CA ALA A 216 10.77 15.69 -13.02
C ALA A 216 9.83 16.82 -13.48
N THR A 217 9.50 16.88 -14.78
CA THR A 217 8.51 17.81 -15.32
C THR A 217 7.06 17.46 -14.98
N GLY A 218 6.79 16.23 -14.52
CA GLY A 218 5.45 15.71 -14.23
C GLY A 218 4.89 14.78 -15.31
N LEU A 219 5.53 14.70 -16.48
CA LEU A 219 5.19 13.74 -17.53
C LEU A 219 5.53 12.31 -17.12
N ALA A 220 4.64 11.35 -17.38
CA ALA A 220 4.93 9.93 -17.19
C ALA A 220 4.76 9.15 -18.50
N ARG A 221 5.78 8.37 -18.89
CA ARG A 221 5.72 7.48 -20.05
C ARG A 221 5.75 6.04 -19.59
N TYR A 222 4.78 5.23 -20.00
CA TYR A 222 4.68 3.82 -19.61
C TYR A 222 4.50 2.87 -20.79
N TYR A 223 4.91 1.62 -20.57
CA TYR A 223 4.84 0.53 -21.53
C TYR A 223 4.26 -0.74 -20.88
N PRO A 224 3.38 -1.51 -21.57
CA PRO A 224 2.81 -1.24 -22.89
C PRO A 224 1.84 -0.04 -22.90
N ALA A 225 1.44 0.45 -24.09
CA ALA A 225 0.45 1.51 -24.15
C ALA A 225 -0.93 1.00 -23.73
N SER A 226 -1.65 1.79 -22.92
CA SER A 226 -3.05 1.54 -22.54
C SER A 226 -3.74 2.90 -22.36
N PRO A 227 -5.04 3.02 -22.66
CA PRO A 227 -5.81 4.20 -22.28
C PRO A 227 -5.80 4.39 -20.75
N TRP A 228 -5.76 5.64 -20.32
CA TRP A 228 -5.66 6.02 -18.90
C TRP A 228 -6.97 5.82 -18.13
N VAL A 229 -8.08 6.24 -18.74
CA VAL A 229 -9.43 6.11 -18.18
C VAL A 229 -10.26 5.22 -19.08
N ASP A 230 -11.06 4.32 -18.49
CA ASP A 230 -12.17 3.70 -19.20
C ASP A 230 -13.27 4.77 -19.30
N SER A 231 -13.35 5.43 -20.45
CA SER A 231 -14.34 6.48 -20.76
C SER A 231 -15.79 6.04 -20.46
N ARG A 232 -16.04 4.71 -20.43
CA ARG A 232 -17.33 4.10 -20.11
C ARG A 232 -17.67 4.10 -18.61
N LYS A 233 -16.67 4.12 -17.72
CA LYS A 233 -16.86 3.99 -16.26
C LYS A 233 -16.83 5.32 -15.50
N THR A 234 -16.07 6.31 -15.96
CA THR A 234 -15.86 7.56 -15.22
C THR A 234 -15.89 8.82 -16.11
N PRO A 235 -17.05 9.19 -16.70
CA PRO A 235 -17.14 10.34 -17.60
C PRO A 235 -16.96 11.71 -16.92
N SER A 236 -17.16 11.81 -15.60
CA SER A 236 -17.14 13.10 -14.85
C SER A 236 -16.03 13.22 -13.80
N LYS A 237 -15.16 12.21 -13.65
CA LYS A 237 -14.07 12.26 -12.66
C LYS A 237 -12.85 12.93 -13.28
N ILE A 238 -12.52 14.12 -12.78
CA ILE A 238 -11.31 14.84 -13.18
C ILE A 238 -10.08 14.03 -12.71
N ASP A 239 -9.15 13.79 -13.62
CA ASP A 239 -7.89 13.14 -13.30
C ASP A 239 -6.95 14.12 -12.55
N LEU A 240 -6.67 13.79 -11.29
CA LEU A 240 -5.74 14.50 -10.41
C LEU A 240 -4.40 13.76 -10.25
N TYR A 241 -4.11 12.78 -11.12
CA TYR A 241 -2.84 12.07 -11.10
C TYR A 241 -1.69 13.02 -11.45
N ASP A 242 -0.65 13.01 -10.60
CA ASP A 242 0.67 13.56 -10.88
C ASP A 242 1.69 12.50 -10.47
N VAL A 243 2.65 12.22 -11.35
CA VAL A 243 3.67 11.19 -11.13
C VAL A 243 4.59 11.53 -9.96
N ARG A 244 4.87 12.82 -9.76
CA ARG A 244 5.80 13.32 -8.74
C ARG A 244 5.27 13.16 -7.32
N ARG A 245 3.96 13.01 -7.19
CA ARG A 245 3.26 12.78 -5.92
C ARG A 245 3.14 11.30 -5.56
N ARG A 246 3.60 10.40 -6.45
CA ARG A 246 3.46 8.97 -6.20
C ARG A 246 4.50 8.51 -5.18
N PRO A 247 4.12 7.62 -4.24
CA PRO A 247 5.06 7.10 -3.25
C PRO A 247 6.33 6.52 -3.89
N TRP A 248 6.19 5.79 -5.00
CA TRP A 248 7.32 5.24 -5.75
C TRP A 248 8.25 6.32 -6.32
N TYR A 249 7.70 7.45 -6.77
CA TYR A 249 8.52 8.55 -7.28
C TYR A 249 9.26 9.23 -6.13
N ILE A 250 8.56 9.53 -5.03
CA ILE A 250 9.12 10.24 -3.87
C ILE A 250 10.28 9.46 -3.26
N GLN A 251 10.11 8.14 -3.08
CA GLN A 251 11.12 7.25 -2.53
C GLN A 251 12.37 7.17 -3.43
N GLY A 252 12.17 7.12 -4.75
CA GLY A 252 13.29 7.15 -5.71
C GLY A 252 13.95 8.52 -5.87
N ALA A 253 13.24 9.62 -5.58
CA ALA A 253 13.72 10.99 -5.80
C ALA A 253 14.57 11.54 -4.65
N ALA A 254 14.33 11.11 -3.42
CA ALA A 254 15.06 11.60 -2.25
C ALA A 254 15.21 10.52 -1.17
N SER A 255 16.28 10.62 -0.38
CA SER A 255 16.49 9.76 0.77
C SER A 255 15.57 10.13 1.96
N PRO A 256 15.31 9.19 2.89
CA PRO A 256 14.46 9.42 4.07
C PRO A 256 14.84 10.69 4.84
N LYS A 257 13.86 11.33 5.49
CA LYS A 257 14.06 12.64 6.13
C LYS A 257 13.38 12.78 7.49
N ASP A 258 14.07 13.47 8.38
CA ASP A 258 13.54 14.03 9.61
C ASP A 258 13.10 15.48 9.32
N MET A 259 11.79 15.67 9.19
CA MET A 259 11.18 16.94 8.80
C MET A 259 10.45 17.59 9.97
N LEU A 260 10.78 18.85 10.26
CA LEU A 260 10.00 19.66 11.19
C LEU A 260 9.29 20.78 10.44
N ILE A 261 7.97 20.86 10.62
CA ILE A 261 7.15 21.92 10.03
C ILE A 261 6.90 22.99 11.10
N LEU A 262 7.41 24.20 10.85
CA LEU A 262 7.13 25.41 11.61
C LEU A 262 6.00 26.19 10.92
N VAL A 263 4.95 26.49 11.67
CA VAL A 263 3.80 27.29 11.22
C VAL A 263 3.76 28.61 11.97
N ASP A 264 3.80 29.72 11.25
CA ASP A 264 3.50 31.01 11.84
C ASP A 264 2.00 31.10 12.15
N ALA A 265 1.67 31.39 13.41
CA ALA A 265 0.31 31.54 13.91
C ALA A 265 0.11 32.91 14.56
N SER A 266 0.89 33.92 14.14
CA SER A 266 0.71 35.31 14.54
C SER A 266 -0.61 35.90 14.04
N GLY A 267 -0.99 37.08 14.55
CA GLY A 267 -2.19 37.80 14.08
C GLY A 267 -2.14 38.19 12.59
N SER A 268 -0.96 38.34 11.99
CA SER A 268 -0.81 38.78 10.59
C SER A 268 -1.31 37.75 9.58
N VAL A 269 -1.12 36.46 9.88
CA VAL A 269 -1.55 35.37 9.02
C VAL A 269 -3.06 35.10 9.09
N SER A 270 -3.81 35.79 9.94
CA SER A 270 -5.25 35.55 10.12
C SER A 270 -6.05 35.72 8.82
N GLY A 271 -7.09 34.89 8.64
CA GLY A 271 -7.93 34.91 7.43
C GLY A 271 -7.45 33.97 6.32
N LEU A 272 -7.29 34.48 5.09
CA LEU A 272 -7.00 33.67 3.90
C LEU A 272 -5.62 33.01 3.99
N THR A 273 -4.62 33.71 4.51
CA THR A 273 -3.25 33.20 4.60
C THR A 273 -3.17 31.98 5.51
N LEU A 274 -3.76 32.00 6.70
CA LEU A 274 -3.85 30.84 7.58
C LEU A 274 -4.55 29.66 6.90
N LYS A 275 -5.63 29.91 6.15
CA LYS A 275 -6.32 28.87 5.39
C LYS A 275 -5.38 28.22 4.35
N LEU A 276 -4.62 29.03 3.62
CA LEU A 276 -3.63 28.54 2.66
C LEU A 276 -2.51 27.77 3.34
N ILE A 277 -2.03 28.23 4.51
CA ILE A 277 -1.00 27.53 5.31
C ILE A 277 -1.51 26.16 5.75
N ARG A 278 -2.72 26.08 6.32
CA ARG A 278 -3.32 24.80 6.76
C ARG A 278 -3.42 23.78 5.61
N THR A 279 -3.87 24.23 4.44
CA THR A 279 -3.93 23.39 3.24
C THR A 279 -2.52 23.01 2.77
N SER A 280 -1.56 23.94 2.76
CA SER A 280 -0.19 23.68 2.31
C SER A 280 0.54 22.67 3.18
N VAL A 281 0.39 22.78 4.51
CA VAL A 281 0.94 21.81 5.46
C VAL A 281 0.28 20.43 5.28
N SER A 282 -1.04 20.40 5.04
CA SER A 282 -1.75 19.14 4.79
C SER A 282 -1.26 18.46 3.51
N GLU A 283 -1.07 19.21 2.41
CA GLU A 283 -0.52 18.69 1.15
C GLU A 283 0.97 18.30 1.29
N MET A 284 1.74 19.03 2.10
CA MET A 284 3.14 18.70 2.40
C MET A 284 3.25 17.36 3.13
N LEU A 285 2.36 17.09 4.08
CA LEU A 285 2.31 15.79 4.78
C LEU A 285 2.01 14.63 3.82
N GLU A 286 1.31 14.86 2.69
CA GLU A 286 1.10 13.81 1.67
C GLU A 286 2.39 13.41 0.95
N THR A 287 3.43 14.26 0.98
CA THR A 287 4.73 13.96 0.35
C THR A 287 5.66 13.11 1.22
N LEU A 288 5.21 12.73 2.42
CA LEU A 288 5.99 11.94 3.36
C LEU A 288 5.64 10.45 3.26
N SER A 289 6.67 9.62 3.23
CA SER A 289 6.58 8.15 3.27
C SER A 289 6.68 7.63 4.71
N ASP A 290 6.44 6.34 4.90
CA ASP A 290 6.57 5.68 6.21
C ASP A 290 8.01 5.67 6.75
N ASP A 291 9.03 5.83 5.90
CA ASP A 291 10.44 5.91 6.35
C ASP A 291 10.81 7.32 6.85
N ASP A 292 9.93 8.30 6.63
CA ASP A 292 10.12 9.68 7.06
C ASP A 292 9.59 9.90 8.49
N TYR A 293 10.22 10.84 9.19
CA TYR A 293 9.81 11.25 10.53
C TYR A 293 9.43 12.71 10.54
N VAL A 294 8.28 13.03 11.14
CA VAL A 294 7.70 14.37 11.09
C VAL A 294 7.11 14.81 12.42
N ASN A 295 7.18 16.11 12.67
CA ASN A 295 6.37 16.78 13.68
C ASN A 295 6.01 18.20 13.19
N VAL A 296 4.90 18.72 13.69
CA VAL A 296 4.38 20.04 13.33
C VAL A 296 4.31 20.90 14.59
N VAL A 297 4.86 22.10 14.49
CA VAL A 297 4.97 23.06 15.57
C VAL A 297 4.45 24.40 15.05
N TYR A 298 3.63 25.09 15.83
CA TYR A 298 3.27 26.47 15.51
C TYR A 298 3.87 27.45 16.53
N VAL A 299 4.05 28.69 16.10
CA VAL A 299 4.60 29.77 16.92
C VAL A 299 3.57 30.89 17.05
N SER A 300 3.19 31.21 18.28
CA SER A 300 2.43 32.43 18.61
C SER A 300 2.80 32.91 20.01
N VAL A 301 3.00 34.22 20.17
CA VAL A 301 3.27 34.86 21.46
C VAL A 301 2.04 35.67 21.90
N PRO A 302 1.40 35.37 23.05
CA PRO A 302 0.26 36.14 23.56
C PRO A 302 0.65 37.60 23.81
N SER A 303 -0.25 38.52 23.49
CA SER A 303 -0.05 39.98 23.59
C SER A 303 0.05 40.53 25.02
N ASP A 304 -0.27 39.74 26.04
CA ASP A 304 -0.63 40.25 27.37
C ASP A 304 0.52 40.22 28.41
N LEU A 305 1.78 40.08 27.99
CA LEU A 305 2.93 39.99 28.90
C LEU A 305 4.05 40.96 28.56
N SER A 306 4.21 41.97 29.42
CA SER A 306 5.29 42.95 29.43
C SER A 306 6.63 42.37 29.88
N ASP A 307 7.69 42.97 29.35
CA ASP A 307 9.11 42.58 29.25
C ASP A 307 9.93 42.12 30.48
N ASP A 308 9.37 41.84 31.66
CA ASP A 308 10.22 41.58 32.87
C ASP A 308 9.80 40.38 33.74
N TYR A 309 8.89 39.54 33.26
CA TYR A 309 8.58 38.23 33.87
C TYR A 309 8.38 37.19 32.76
N VAL A 310 9.47 36.78 32.10
CA VAL A 310 9.46 35.69 31.12
C VAL A 310 9.44 34.33 31.83
N ASN A 311 8.46 34.16 32.73
CA ASN A 311 8.00 32.89 33.28
C ASN A 311 6.52 32.69 32.94
N VAL A 312 6.10 33.16 31.77
CA VAL A 312 4.82 32.76 31.14
C VAL A 312 5.09 32.13 29.78
N VAL A 313 5.94 31.12 29.81
CA VAL A 313 5.45 29.73 29.76
C VAL A 313 3.91 29.64 29.62
N TYR A 314 3.39 29.72 28.38
CA TYR A 314 2.18 28.96 27.98
C TYR A 314 2.54 27.67 27.24
N PHE A 315 3.79 27.28 27.30
CA PHE A 315 4.08 26.03 27.92
C PHE A 315 3.17 25.84 29.19
N ASN A 316 2.51 24.72 29.53
CA ASN A 316 2.59 24.42 30.97
C ASN A 316 3.93 23.71 31.09
N ASN A 317 4.99 24.52 31.12
CA ASN A 317 6.36 24.13 30.79
C ASN A 317 6.68 23.28 29.50
N LYS A 318 5.89 23.22 28.39
CA LYS A 318 6.36 22.88 27.00
C LYS A 318 5.72 23.64 25.81
N ALA A 319 6.49 24.11 24.82
CA ALA A 319 6.00 24.81 23.62
C ALA A 319 4.80 24.03 23.12
N LYS A 320 3.64 24.69 23.02
CA LYS A 320 2.42 23.98 22.66
C LYS A 320 2.60 23.45 21.25
N ASN A 321 2.99 22.18 21.15
CA ASN A 321 2.60 21.32 20.04
C ASN A 321 1.11 21.58 19.82
N ALA A 322 0.69 21.67 18.57
CA ALA A 322 -0.69 22.01 18.28
C ALA A 322 -1.63 21.18 19.14
N ALA A 323 -2.51 21.85 19.89
CA ALA A 323 -3.08 21.39 21.15
C ALA A 323 -3.98 20.13 21.08
N GLU A 324 -3.85 19.29 20.06
CA GLU A 324 -4.47 17.98 19.91
C GLU A 324 -3.54 16.89 19.32
N SER A 325 -2.33 17.21 18.86
CA SER A 325 -1.50 16.22 18.15
C SER A 325 -0.88 15.15 19.06
N CYS A 326 -0.92 15.30 20.39
CA CYS A 326 -0.36 14.37 21.40
C CYS A 326 1.14 14.03 21.27
N PHE A 327 1.82 14.40 20.18
CA PHE A 327 3.22 14.06 19.91
C PHE A 327 4.15 15.09 20.52
N THR A 328 5.22 14.63 21.18
CA THR A 328 6.24 15.48 21.84
C THR A 328 7.58 15.51 21.13
N HIS A 329 7.73 14.66 20.11
CA HIS A 329 8.92 14.36 19.34
C HIS A 329 8.54 14.07 17.89
N LEU A 330 9.53 13.91 17.02
CA LEU A 330 9.34 13.45 15.64
C LEU A 330 8.79 12.03 15.61
N VAL A 331 7.65 11.83 14.96
CA VAL A 331 7.02 10.52 14.83
C VAL A 331 7.08 10.04 13.39
N GLN A 332 7.08 8.72 13.21
CA GLN A 332 7.00 8.11 11.89
C GLN A 332 5.78 8.63 11.13
N ALA A 333 5.95 9.02 9.87
CA ALA A 333 4.93 9.62 9.03
C ALA A 333 3.97 8.57 8.41
N ASN A 334 3.50 7.64 9.23
CA ASN A 334 2.50 6.64 8.82
C ASN A 334 1.11 7.27 8.61
N VAL A 335 0.21 6.53 7.96
CA VAL A 335 -1.14 7.02 7.60
C VAL A 335 -1.90 7.55 8.83
N ARG A 336 -1.79 6.88 9.98
CA ARG A 336 -2.48 7.24 11.23
C ARG A 336 -1.93 8.54 11.85
N ASN A 337 -0.61 8.68 11.94
CA ASN A 337 0.06 9.83 12.52
C ASN A 337 -0.10 11.06 11.63
N LYS A 338 0.03 10.90 10.30
CA LYS A 338 -0.27 11.96 9.33
C LYS A 338 -1.69 12.47 9.48
N LYS A 339 -2.69 11.58 9.64
CA LYS A 339 -4.08 11.98 9.87
C LYS A 339 -4.22 12.84 11.13
N LYS A 340 -3.65 12.41 12.26
CA LYS A 340 -3.67 13.19 13.51
C LYS A 340 -3.00 14.55 13.36
N LEU A 341 -1.87 14.62 12.66
CA LEU A 341 -1.17 15.88 12.40
C LEU A 341 -2.00 16.81 11.51
N LYS A 342 -2.65 16.28 10.47
CA LYS A 342 -3.56 17.06 9.61
C LYS A 342 -4.73 17.62 10.41
N ASP A 343 -5.37 16.81 11.26
CA ASP A 343 -6.49 17.25 12.10
C ASP A 343 -6.05 18.36 13.06
N ALA A 344 -4.90 18.21 13.72
CA ALA A 344 -4.34 19.23 14.62
C ALA A 344 -3.99 20.53 13.88
N VAL A 345 -3.49 20.45 12.64
CA VAL A 345 -3.20 21.62 11.81
C VAL A 345 -4.47 22.40 11.45
N GLN A 346 -5.59 21.71 11.19
CA GLN A 346 -6.85 22.38 10.87
C GLN A 346 -7.39 23.22 12.04
N ASN A 347 -7.04 22.85 13.27
CA ASN A 347 -7.51 23.49 14.50
C ASN A 347 -6.62 24.67 14.98
N ILE A 348 -5.53 25.00 14.29
CA ILE A 348 -4.63 26.11 14.66
C ILE A 348 -5.32 27.47 14.48
N SER A 349 -5.46 28.27 15.53
CA SER A 349 -5.93 29.66 15.45
C SER A 349 -4.76 30.67 15.46
N ALA A 350 -4.89 31.73 14.65
CA ALA A 350 -3.88 32.78 14.53
C ALA A 350 -4.15 33.91 15.52
N ASN A 351 -3.19 34.19 16.42
CA ASN A 351 -3.25 35.24 17.45
C ASN A 351 -1.83 35.67 17.87
N GLY A 352 -1.66 36.91 18.33
CA GLY A 352 -0.41 37.35 18.97
C GLY A 352 0.70 37.77 17.99
N MET A 353 1.94 37.89 18.49
CA MET A 353 3.12 38.34 17.72
C MET A 353 4.00 37.18 17.24
N THR A 354 4.76 37.40 16.16
CA THR A 354 5.72 36.46 15.58
C THR A 354 7.08 36.53 16.31
N ASP A 355 7.65 35.38 16.70
CA ASP A 355 9.00 35.28 17.27
C ASP A 355 9.77 34.10 16.63
N TYR A 356 10.53 34.39 15.58
CA TYR A 356 11.32 33.38 14.87
C TYR A 356 12.44 32.79 15.72
N LYS A 357 13.02 33.55 16.65
CA LYS A 357 14.14 33.07 17.47
C LYS A 357 13.70 31.91 18.35
N LYS A 358 12.56 32.05 19.02
CA LYS A 358 11.98 30.97 19.83
C LYS A 358 11.55 29.77 18.97
N GLY A 359 10.92 30.03 17.82
CA GLY A 359 10.49 28.98 16.90
C GLY A 359 11.65 28.11 16.42
N PHE A 360 12.73 28.73 15.92
CA PHE A 360 13.90 28.00 15.44
C PHE A 360 14.69 27.34 16.57
N LYS A 361 14.81 27.96 17.75
CA LYS A 361 15.45 27.32 18.91
C LYS A 361 14.75 26.01 19.26
N PHE A 362 13.42 26.04 19.38
CA PHE A 362 12.64 24.82 19.64
C PHE A 362 12.82 23.78 18.54
N ALA A 363 12.86 24.21 17.27
CA ALA A 363 13.06 23.31 16.15
C ALA A 363 14.39 22.57 16.19
N PHE A 364 15.48 23.28 16.54
CA PHE A 364 16.79 22.67 16.71
C PHE A 364 16.83 21.73 17.91
N ASP A 365 16.19 22.10 19.02
CA ASP A 365 16.09 21.23 20.21
C ASP A 365 15.38 19.91 19.86
N GLN A 366 14.27 19.97 19.11
CA GLN A 366 13.56 18.78 18.62
C GLN A 366 14.44 17.91 17.71
N LEU A 367 15.16 18.54 16.76
CA LEU A 367 16.08 17.83 15.85
C LEU A 367 17.36 17.33 16.53
N SER A 368 17.64 17.72 17.78
CA SER A 368 18.78 17.26 18.56
C SER A 368 18.48 16.07 19.48
N GLN A 369 17.20 15.72 19.68
CA GLN A 369 16.82 14.59 20.53
C GLN A 369 17.36 13.26 20.00
N VAL A 370 18.01 12.50 20.89
CA VAL A 370 18.69 11.23 20.58
C VAL A 370 17.89 10.00 21.02
N ASN A 371 16.99 10.16 22.00
CA ASN A 371 16.29 9.03 22.65
C ASN A 371 15.06 8.52 21.88
N VAL A 372 14.94 8.82 20.58
CA VAL A 372 13.74 8.57 19.78
C VAL A 372 14.14 7.89 18.47
N THR A 373 13.31 7.00 17.96
CA THR A 373 13.48 6.44 16.61
C THR A 373 13.37 7.55 15.56
N ARG A 374 14.28 7.54 14.58
CA ARG A 374 14.44 8.59 13.58
C ARG A 374 15.01 8.05 12.29
N ALA A 375 14.82 8.76 11.19
CA ALA A 375 15.46 8.44 9.91
C ALA A 375 16.97 8.72 9.95
N ASN A 376 17.41 9.74 10.71
CA ASN A 376 18.82 10.13 10.87
C ASN A 376 19.60 10.41 9.56
N CYS A 377 18.88 10.65 8.46
CA CYS A 377 19.46 10.99 7.16
C CYS A 377 19.37 12.51 6.91
N ASN A 378 18.37 12.98 6.16
CA ASN A 378 18.18 14.41 5.93
C ASN A 378 17.48 15.09 7.12
N LYS A 379 18.08 16.14 7.69
CA LYS A 379 17.43 16.97 8.73
C LYS A 379 16.97 18.28 8.12
N ILE A 380 15.66 18.54 8.16
CA ILE A 380 15.07 19.70 7.51
C ILE A 380 14.06 20.41 8.40
N ILE A 381 14.04 21.74 8.31
CA ILE A 381 13.02 22.60 8.91
C ILE A 381 12.31 23.36 7.79
N MET A 382 10.99 23.37 7.79
CA MET A 382 10.19 24.14 6.84
C MET A 382 9.34 25.17 7.59
N LEU A 383 9.49 26.45 7.27
CA LEU A 383 8.72 27.54 7.86
C LEU A 383 7.64 28.03 6.88
N PHE A 384 6.39 28.06 7.33
CA PHE A 384 5.26 28.68 6.62
C PHE A 384 4.87 29.98 7.30
N THR A 385 4.98 31.11 6.60
CA THR A 385 4.73 32.47 7.13
C THR A 385 4.26 33.39 6.01
N ASP A 386 3.71 34.56 6.36
CA ASP A 386 3.36 35.63 5.44
C ASP A 386 4.48 36.68 5.30
N GLY A 387 5.70 36.37 5.75
CA GLY A 387 6.84 37.29 5.71
C GLY A 387 7.27 37.68 7.11
N GLY A 388 8.35 38.45 7.23
CA GLY A 388 8.82 38.88 8.54
C GLY A 388 10.07 39.73 8.50
N GLU A 389 10.29 40.48 9.58
CA GLU A 389 11.33 41.51 9.66
C GLU A 389 12.66 40.99 10.24
N ASP A 390 12.61 40.00 11.14
CA ASP A 390 13.81 39.44 11.79
C ASP A 390 14.40 38.26 10.98
N ARG A 391 15.73 38.23 10.87
CA ARG A 391 16.50 37.15 10.22
C ARG A 391 16.90 36.04 11.18
N ALA A 392 16.72 36.20 12.48
CA ALA A 392 17.10 35.24 13.52
C ALA A 392 18.56 34.73 13.41
N GLN A 393 19.47 35.59 12.93
CA GLN A 393 20.85 35.22 12.58
C GLN A 393 21.63 34.57 13.73
N GLY A 394 21.44 35.03 14.97
CA GLY A 394 22.11 34.47 16.15
C GLY A 394 21.83 32.98 16.34
N ILE A 395 20.59 32.54 16.13
CA ILE A 395 20.20 31.12 16.29
C ILE A 395 20.89 30.24 15.25
N PHE A 396 20.98 30.69 13.99
CA PHE A 396 21.64 29.91 12.93
C PHE A 396 23.15 29.83 13.09
N GLN A 397 23.78 30.82 13.73
CA GLN A 397 25.21 30.81 14.03
C GLN A 397 25.54 29.87 15.20
N GLU A 398 24.64 29.77 16.19
CA GLU A 398 24.79 28.89 17.35
C GLU A 398 24.48 27.43 17.01
N TYR A 399 23.29 27.14 16.46
CA TYR A 399 22.79 25.76 16.30
C TYR A 399 23.16 25.12 14.95
N ASN A 400 23.37 25.92 13.89
CA ASN A 400 23.59 25.40 12.53
C ASN A 400 24.79 26.06 11.83
N LYS A 401 25.94 26.11 12.53
CA LYS A 401 27.19 26.64 11.98
C LYS A 401 27.69 25.84 10.76
N ASP A 402 27.63 24.51 10.85
CA ASP A 402 28.09 23.59 9.80
C ASP A 402 27.08 23.41 8.65
N LYS A 403 25.89 24.01 8.75
CA LYS A 403 24.79 23.86 7.77
C LYS A 403 24.38 22.41 7.54
N LYS A 404 24.30 21.63 8.63
CA LYS A 404 23.82 20.24 8.63
C LYS A 404 22.30 20.17 8.46
N VAL A 405 21.58 21.13 9.03
CA VAL A 405 20.12 21.25 8.87
C VAL A 405 19.81 22.19 7.72
N ARG A 406 18.90 21.77 6.82
CA ARG A 406 18.43 22.64 5.72
C ARG A 406 17.15 23.35 6.13
N ILE A 407 17.02 24.61 5.73
CA ILE A 407 15.86 25.44 6.09
C ILE A 407 15.15 25.91 4.83
N PHE A 408 13.89 25.53 4.71
CA PHE A 408 13.00 25.96 3.64
C PHE A 408 12.02 26.99 4.19
N THR A 409 11.74 28.01 3.42
CA THR A 409 10.81 29.09 3.82
C THR A 409 9.74 29.26 2.76
N PHE A 410 8.48 29.25 3.17
CA PHE A 410 7.31 29.40 2.33
C PHE A 410 6.62 30.72 2.68
N SER A 411 6.58 31.64 1.72
CA SER A 411 5.77 32.86 1.78
C SER A 411 4.37 32.52 1.28
N VAL A 412 3.36 32.63 2.13
CA VAL A 412 2.00 32.18 1.80
C VAL A 412 1.02 33.35 1.75
N GLY A 413 0.14 33.34 0.76
CA GLY A 413 -0.89 34.35 0.55
C GLY A 413 -0.37 35.58 -0.20
N GLN A 414 -1.30 36.47 -0.53
CA GLN A 414 -0.98 37.78 -1.07
C GLN A 414 -0.90 38.77 0.09
N HIS A 415 0.31 39.26 0.36
CA HIS A 415 0.60 40.18 1.45
C HIS A 415 1.67 41.19 1.03
N ASN A 416 1.77 42.28 1.78
CA ASN A 416 2.75 43.35 1.54
C ASN A 416 3.95 43.30 2.51
N TYR A 417 4.03 42.29 3.39
CA TYR A 417 5.18 42.12 4.29
C TYR A 417 6.46 41.80 3.54
N ASP A 418 7.61 42.17 4.13
CA ASP A 418 8.93 41.95 3.55
C ASP A 418 9.28 40.46 3.50
N LYS A 419 9.70 40.02 2.32
CA LYS A 419 10.13 38.65 2.02
C LYS A 419 11.65 38.49 2.09
N GLY A 420 12.41 39.60 2.13
CA GLY A 420 13.87 39.61 2.14
C GLY A 420 14.48 38.77 3.28
N PRO A 421 14.01 38.90 4.53
CA PRO A 421 14.54 38.13 5.65
C PRO A 421 14.35 36.61 5.49
N ILE A 422 13.15 36.15 5.11
CA ILE A 422 12.89 34.71 4.93
C ILE A 422 13.68 34.12 3.75
N GLN A 423 13.84 34.88 2.65
CA GLN A 423 14.71 34.49 1.54
C GLN A 423 16.17 34.33 2.02
N TRP A 424 16.65 35.25 2.85
CA TRP A 424 17.98 35.18 3.44
C TRP A 424 18.16 33.94 4.32
N MET A 425 17.14 33.55 5.10
CA MET A 425 17.19 32.34 5.92
C MET A 425 17.36 31.07 5.07
N ALA A 426 16.59 30.96 3.98
CA ALA A 426 16.68 29.82 3.06
C ALA A 426 18.05 29.74 2.37
N CYS A 427 18.53 30.86 1.82
CA CYS A 427 19.82 30.95 1.13
C CYS A 427 20.99 30.60 2.06
N THR A 428 21.00 31.14 3.28
CA THR A 428 22.08 30.94 4.27
C THR A 428 22.17 29.48 4.73
N ASN A 429 21.06 28.74 4.72
CA ASN A 429 20.96 27.39 5.25
C ASN A 429 20.80 26.30 4.17
N LYS A 430 21.27 26.56 2.93
CA LYS A 430 21.26 25.59 1.81
C LYS A 430 19.89 24.97 1.54
N GLY A 431 18.82 25.69 1.83
CA GLY A 431 17.45 25.28 1.49
C GLY A 431 16.96 25.99 0.25
N TYR A 432 15.68 26.33 0.25
CA TYR A 432 15.03 27.01 -0.87
C TYR A 432 13.84 27.85 -0.40
N TYR A 433 13.51 28.86 -1.20
CA TYR A 433 12.39 29.77 -0.97
C TYR A 433 11.26 29.45 -1.95
N TYR A 434 10.03 29.37 -1.44
CA TYR A 434 8.84 29.12 -2.23
C TYR A 434 7.77 30.17 -1.93
N GLU A 435 6.96 30.48 -2.94
CA GLU A 435 5.84 31.40 -2.81
C GLU A 435 4.53 30.73 -3.20
N ILE A 436 3.54 30.79 -2.30
CA ILE A 436 2.22 30.16 -2.47
C ILE A 436 1.15 31.25 -2.43
N PRO A 437 0.83 31.89 -3.57
CA PRO A 437 -0.17 32.96 -3.61
C PRO A 437 -1.61 32.44 -3.55
N SER A 438 -1.85 31.19 -3.96
CA SER A 438 -3.19 30.61 -4.12
C SER A 438 -3.21 29.10 -3.94
N ILE A 439 -4.41 28.51 -3.85
CA ILE A 439 -4.60 27.05 -3.70
C ILE A 439 -4.01 26.28 -4.87
N GLY A 440 -4.12 26.80 -6.10
CA GLY A 440 -3.57 26.13 -7.29
C GLY A 440 -2.04 26.00 -7.26
N ALA A 441 -1.35 26.94 -6.62
CA ALA A 441 0.10 26.92 -6.47
C ALA A 441 0.60 25.97 -5.37
N ILE A 442 -0.27 25.55 -4.44
CA ILE A 442 0.11 24.67 -3.32
C ILE A 442 0.71 23.38 -3.86
N ARG A 443 -0.02 22.71 -4.77
CA ARG A 443 0.34 21.38 -5.27
C ARG A 443 1.73 21.30 -5.89
N ILE A 444 2.18 22.36 -6.56
CA ILE A 444 3.49 22.39 -7.24
C ILE A 444 4.59 22.72 -6.24
N ASN A 445 4.39 23.74 -5.41
CA ASN A 445 5.44 24.20 -4.48
C ASN A 445 5.69 23.23 -3.32
N THR A 446 4.68 22.46 -2.88
CA THR A 446 4.86 21.52 -1.76
C THR A 446 5.63 20.26 -2.14
N GLN A 447 5.98 20.04 -3.42
CA GLN A 447 6.76 18.88 -3.88
C GLN A 447 8.17 19.24 -4.38
N GLU A 448 8.40 20.46 -4.84
CA GLU A 448 9.68 20.91 -5.42
C GLU A 448 10.86 20.85 -4.45
N TYR A 449 10.62 20.76 -3.14
CA TYR A 449 11.71 20.61 -2.18
C TYR A 449 12.49 19.30 -2.36
N LEU A 450 11.87 18.27 -2.97
CA LEU A 450 12.52 17.00 -3.27
C LEU A 450 13.69 17.19 -4.25
N ASP A 451 13.60 18.12 -5.19
CA ASP A 451 14.70 18.44 -6.13
C ASP A 451 15.94 18.96 -5.39
N VAL A 452 15.74 19.63 -4.25
CA VAL A 452 16.82 20.14 -3.40
C VAL A 452 17.43 19.01 -2.57
N LEU A 453 16.60 18.09 -2.08
CA LEU A 453 17.02 16.92 -1.31
C LEU A 453 17.72 15.86 -2.18
N GLY A 454 17.38 15.76 -3.46
CA GLY A 454 18.02 14.86 -4.41
C GLY A 454 19.47 15.25 -4.78
N ARG A 455 19.89 16.50 -4.57
CA ARG A 455 21.22 16.99 -5.02
C ARG A 455 22.42 16.17 -4.51
N PRO A 456 22.52 15.84 -3.20
CA PRO A 456 23.62 14.99 -2.70
C PRO A 456 23.58 13.58 -3.27
N MET A 457 22.38 13.07 -3.54
CA MET A 457 22.17 11.75 -4.15
C MET A 457 22.72 11.72 -5.58
N VAL A 458 22.45 12.76 -6.37
CA VAL A 458 23.02 12.93 -7.73
C VAL A 458 24.55 13.01 -7.67
N LEU A 459 25.12 13.71 -6.68
CA LEU A 459 26.57 13.82 -6.51
C LEU A 459 27.24 12.50 -6.09
N ALA A 460 26.51 11.61 -5.44
CA ALA A 460 27.00 10.27 -5.08
C ALA A 460 26.99 9.30 -6.28
N ASP A 461 26.29 9.65 -7.38
CA ASP A 461 26.19 8.92 -8.64
C ASP A 461 25.97 7.41 -8.42
N LYS A 462 26.93 6.55 -8.78
CA LYS A 462 26.78 5.09 -8.67
C LYS A 462 26.44 4.58 -7.27
N LYS A 463 26.90 5.25 -6.21
CA LYS A 463 26.60 4.81 -4.83
C LYS A 463 25.14 5.02 -4.45
N ALA A 464 24.48 6.00 -5.06
CA ALA A 464 23.09 6.34 -4.81
C ALA A 464 22.10 5.54 -5.67
N LYS A 465 22.58 4.88 -6.73
CA LYS A 465 21.75 4.04 -7.59
C LYS A 465 21.52 2.67 -6.97
N GLN A 466 20.59 2.63 -6.03
CA GLN A 466 20.13 1.38 -5.42
C GLN A 466 18.63 1.26 -5.70
N VAL A 467 18.21 0.06 -6.11
CA VAL A 467 16.79 -0.20 -6.32
C VAL A 467 16.10 -0.26 -4.97
N GLN A 468 15.08 0.57 -4.82
CA GLN A 468 14.23 0.60 -3.64
C GLN A 468 12.84 0.12 -3.99
N TRP A 469 12.28 -0.74 -3.13
CA TRP A 469 10.93 -1.27 -3.28
C TRP A 469 9.95 -0.49 -2.41
N THR A 470 8.81 -0.14 -2.98
CA THR A 470 7.76 0.56 -2.22
C THR A 470 6.98 -0.37 -1.29
N ASN A 471 6.25 0.26 -0.36
CA ASN A 471 5.12 -0.38 0.31
C ASN A 471 4.05 -0.83 -0.70
N VAL A 472 3.19 -1.76 -0.28
CA VAL A 472 2.07 -2.22 -1.11
C VAL A 472 1.09 -1.06 -1.34
N TYR A 473 0.69 -0.86 -2.59
CA TYR A 473 -0.35 0.12 -2.93
C TYR A 473 -1.22 -0.37 -4.09
N LEU A 474 -2.32 0.33 -4.34
CA LEU A 474 -3.18 0.04 -5.48
C LEU A 474 -2.64 0.71 -6.75
N ASP A 475 -2.42 -0.08 -7.80
CA ASP A 475 -1.96 0.42 -9.09
C ASP A 475 -2.88 1.50 -9.66
N ALA A 476 -2.26 2.48 -10.31
CA ALA A 476 -2.95 3.54 -11.01
C ALA A 476 -3.87 3.04 -12.12
N LEU A 477 -3.44 1.98 -12.78
CA LEU A 477 -4.11 1.31 -13.87
C LEU A 477 -4.82 0.03 -13.38
N GLU A 478 -5.41 0.07 -12.18
CA GLU A 478 -6.33 -0.97 -11.65
C GLU A 478 -5.83 -2.43 -11.74
N LEU A 479 -4.53 -2.69 -11.80
CA LEU A 479 -3.98 -4.04 -11.88
C LEU A 479 -4.27 -4.86 -10.61
N GLY A 480 -4.29 -4.17 -9.47
CA GLY A 480 -4.49 -4.71 -8.13
C GLY A 480 -3.49 -4.12 -7.14
N LEU A 481 -3.14 -4.90 -6.12
CA LEU A 481 -2.08 -4.56 -5.18
C LEU A 481 -0.72 -4.86 -5.81
N VAL A 482 0.15 -3.85 -5.83
CA VAL A 482 1.49 -3.92 -6.43
C VAL A 482 2.53 -3.36 -5.47
N ILE A 483 3.77 -3.76 -5.70
CA ILE A 483 4.97 -3.06 -5.25
C ILE A 483 5.74 -2.57 -6.48
N THR A 484 6.45 -1.47 -6.34
CA THR A 484 7.21 -0.89 -7.44
C THR A 484 8.67 -0.80 -7.07
N GLY A 485 9.54 -1.36 -7.91
CA GLY A 485 10.98 -1.15 -7.82
C GLY A 485 11.31 0.19 -8.47
N THR A 486 12.10 1.02 -7.80
CA THR A 486 12.36 2.41 -8.21
C THR A 486 13.86 2.66 -8.35
N LEU A 487 14.25 3.47 -9.33
CA LEU A 487 15.64 3.87 -9.53
C LEU A 487 15.72 5.30 -10.09
N PRO A 488 16.49 6.22 -9.48
CA PRO A 488 16.62 7.58 -10.00
C PRO A 488 17.46 7.63 -11.28
N VAL A 489 17.08 8.55 -12.17
CA VAL A 489 17.81 8.86 -13.41
C VAL A 489 18.47 10.23 -13.25
N PHE A 490 19.79 10.30 -13.40
CA PHE A 490 20.54 11.54 -13.17
C PHE A 490 20.80 12.34 -14.43
N ASN A 491 20.74 13.67 -14.33
CA ASN A 491 21.13 14.52 -15.44
C ASN A 491 22.67 14.61 -15.53
N LYS A 492 23.25 13.90 -16.50
CA LYS A 492 24.71 13.83 -16.72
C LYS A 492 25.24 14.88 -17.69
N THR A 493 24.42 15.85 -18.10
CA THR A 493 24.92 16.96 -18.93
C THR A 493 25.93 17.80 -18.15
N THR A 494 27.07 18.06 -18.78
CA THR A 494 28.12 18.94 -18.27
C THR A 494 27.97 20.31 -18.92
N THR A 495 27.84 21.37 -18.12
CA THR A 495 27.97 22.72 -18.64
C THR A 495 29.46 23.05 -18.74
N ASP A 496 30.00 23.13 -19.95
CA ASP A 496 31.36 23.62 -20.16
C ASP A 496 31.41 25.12 -19.85
N ASP A 497 31.92 25.47 -18.67
CA ASP A 497 32.19 26.86 -18.32
C ASP A 497 33.43 27.33 -19.09
N VAL A 498 33.24 27.87 -20.30
CA VAL A 498 34.30 28.54 -21.05
C VAL A 498 34.58 29.89 -20.38
N LYS A 499 35.46 29.88 -19.37
CA LYS A 499 36.13 31.09 -18.89
C LYS A 499 37.64 30.88 -18.97
N ASP A 500 38.27 31.67 -19.84
CA ASP A 500 39.69 31.99 -19.80
C ASP A 500 40.65 30.81 -20.12
N GLY A 501 40.55 30.26 -21.33
CA GLY A 501 41.57 29.40 -21.98
C GLY A 501 41.94 28.08 -21.29
N SER A 502 41.39 27.82 -20.09
CA SER A 502 41.67 26.67 -19.24
C SER A 502 40.41 25.84 -19.09
N LYS A 503 40.42 24.60 -19.61
CA LYS A 503 39.33 23.64 -19.46
C LYS A 503 39.20 23.24 -17.99
N LYS A 504 38.47 24.02 -17.19
CA LYS A 504 37.95 23.53 -15.91
C LYS A 504 36.86 22.51 -16.22
N LYS A 505 36.88 21.36 -15.54
CA LYS A 505 35.78 20.38 -15.58
C LYS A 505 34.48 21.13 -15.29
N GLY A 506 33.59 21.18 -16.27
CA GLY A 506 32.29 21.82 -16.18
C GLY A 506 31.48 21.33 -14.98
N ARG A 507 30.63 22.21 -14.43
CA ARG A 507 29.75 21.83 -13.31
C ARG A 507 28.72 20.82 -13.81
N GLN A 508 28.73 19.62 -13.23
CA GLN A 508 27.71 18.62 -13.54
C GLN A 508 26.35 19.07 -12.98
N ASN A 509 25.28 18.86 -13.74
CA ASN A 509 23.93 19.13 -13.27
C ASN A 509 23.59 18.29 -12.03
N GLN A 510 22.94 18.93 -11.06
CA GLN A 510 22.70 18.36 -9.72
C GLN A 510 21.24 17.90 -9.53
N LEU A 511 20.48 17.79 -10.61
CA LEU A 511 19.07 17.41 -10.58
C LEU A 511 18.88 16.02 -11.19
N ILE A 512 17.83 15.34 -10.73
CA ILE A 512 17.34 14.13 -11.36
C ILE A 512 16.56 14.52 -12.63
N LEU A 513 16.62 13.68 -13.66
CA LEU A 513 15.71 13.77 -14.81
C LEU A 513 14.33 13.23 -14.45
N GLY A 514 14.30 12.27 -13.52
CA GLY A 514 13.10 11.54 -13.15
C GLY A 514 13.44 10.25 -12.42
N VAL A 515 12.43 9.41 -12.25
CA VAL A 515 12.53 8.10 -11.60
C VAL A 515 11.99 7.04 -12.57
N MET A 516 12.77 5.98 -12.77
CA MET A 516 12.33 4.78 -13.46
C MET A 516 11.67 3.83 -12.46
N ALA A 517 10.59 3.19 -12.89
CA ALA A 517 9.84 2.26 -12.06
C ALA A 517 9.38 1.03 -12.85
N ILE A 518 9.37 -0.11 -12.18
CA ILE A 518 8.81 -1.38 -12.68
C ILE A 518 7.92 -1.98 -11.61
N ASP A 519 6.70 -2.35 -11.99
CA ASP A 519 5.74 -2.95 -11.08
C ASP A 519 5.90 -4.47 -10.96
N VAL A 520 5.63 -4.97 -9.77
CA VAL A 520 5.47 -6.39 -9.44
C VAL A 520 4.12 -6.57 -8.75
N SER A 521 3.25 -7.38 -9.34
CA SER A 521 1.97 -7.71 -8.75
C SER A 521 2.14 -8.66 -7.57
N LEU A 522 1.37 -8.46 -6.50
CA LEU A 522 1.33 -9.43 -5.40
C LEU A 522 0.83 -10.80 -5.86
N ASP A 523 0.08 -10.88 -6.96
CA ASP A 523 -0.37 -12.16 -7.51
C ASP A 523 0.80 -12.95 -8.12
N ASP A 524 1.83 -12.29 -8.65
CA ASP A 524 3.05 -12.95 -9.12
C ASP A 524 3.87 -13.49 -7.95
N ILE A 525 3.97 -12.74 -6.86
CA ILE A 525 4.63 -13.19 -5.62
C ILE A 525 3.87 -14.39 -5.02
N LYS A 526 2.52 -14.34 -4.99
CA LYS A 526 1.68 -15.46 -4.51
C LYS A 526 1.89 -16.74 -5.31
N ARG A 527 2.15 -16.65 -6.61
CA ARG A 527 2.45 -17.82 -7.46
C ARG A 527 3.77 -18.49 -7.06
N LEU A 528 4.72 -17.74 -6.51
CA LEU A 528 5.99 -18.27 -6.00
C LEU A 528 5.89 -18.89 -4.61
N THR A 529 4.77 -18.69 -3.91
CA THR A 529 4.49 -19.25 -2.57
C THR A 529 3.39 -20.33 -2.65
N PRO A 530 3.72 -21.60 -2.96
CA PRO A 530 2.73 -22.64 -3.15
C PRO A 530 2.03 -23.03 -1.84
N ARG A 531 0.71 -22.90 -1.81
CA ARG A 531 -0.13 -23.16 -0.61
C ARG A 531 -0.88 -24.50 -0.62
N PHE A 532 -0.96 -25.18 -1.76
CA PHE A 532 -1.82 -26.36 -1.89
C PHE A 532 -1.32 -27.59 -1.11
N THR A 533 -0.01 -27.71 -0.89
CA THR A 533 0.57 -28.83 -0.15
C THR A 533 0.51 -28.64 1.37
N ILE A 534 0.38 -27.41 1.87
CA ILE A 534 0.43 -27.09 3.30
C ILE A 534 -0.95 -27.06 3.98
N GLY A 535 -2.03 -27.22 3.20
CA GLY A 535 -3.40 -27.23 3.70
C GLY A 535 -3.98 -25.82 3.95
N PRO A 536 -5.29 -25.72 4.26
CA PRO A 536 -6.01 -24.45 4.35
C PRO A 536 -5.56 -23.58 5.53
N ASN A 537 -5.04 -24.23 6.57
CA ASN A 537 -4.56 -23.56 7.77
C ASN A 537 -3.11 -23.07 7.61
N GLY A 538 -2.33 -23.62 6.69
CA GLY A 538 -0.96 -23.18 6.42
C GLY A 538 -0.93 -21.97 5.49
N TYR A 539 -0.08 -20.98 5.77
CA TYR A 539 0.08 -19.81 4.91
C TYR A 539 1.46 -19.20 5.00
N TYR A 540 1.86 -18.55 3.91
CA TYR A 540 3.04 -17.69 3.89
C TYR A 540 2.64 -16.27 4.27
N PHE A 541 3.56 -15.58 4.92
CA PHE A 541 3.51 -14.13 5.05
C PHE A 541 4.89 -13.54 4.85
N ALA A 542 4.95 -12.31 4.36
CA ALA A 542 6.19 -11.58 4.16
C ALA A 542 6.08 -10.22 4.84
N ILE A 543 7.16 -9.75 5.46
CA ILE A 543 7.22 -8.44 6.11
C ILE A 543 8.34 -7.60 5.53
N ASP A 544 8.15 -6.29 5.58
CA ASP A 544 9.15 -5.27 5.29
C ASP A 544 9.97 -4.93 6.57
N PRO A 545 11.01 -4.08 6.49
CA PRO A 545 11.81 -3.72 7.67
C PRO A 545 11.06 -2.79 8.66
N ASN A 546 9.91 -2.24 8.26
CA ASN A 546 9.02 -1.48 9.15
C ASN A 546 8.02 -2.41 9.89
N GLY A 547 7.89 -3.67 9.47
CA GLY A 547 6.97 -4.69 9.95
C GLY A 547 5.60 -4.72 9.27
N TYR A 548 5.42 -3.97 8.18
CA TYR A 548 4.24 -4.06 7.33
C TYR A 548 4.25 -5.35 6.52
N VAL A 549 3.07 -5.93 6.34
CA VAL A 549 2.91 -7.18 5.59
C VAL A 549 2.88 -6.90 4.08
N LEU A 550 3.81 -7.51 3.35
CA LEU A 550 3.82 -7.56 1.89
C LEU A 550 2.84 -8.64 1.38
N LEU A 551 2.80 -9.78 2.07
CA LEU A 551 1.97 -10.93 1.75
C LEU A 551 1.30 -11.38 3.04
N HIS A 552 -0.04 -11.46 3.07
CA HIS A 552 -0.76 -12.07 4.18
C HIS A 552 -2.20 -12.42 3.75
N PRO A 553 -2.82 -13.51 4.24
CA PRO A 553 -4.22 -13.84 3.92
C PRO A 553 -5.23 -12.74 4.29
N ASN A 554 -4.97 -12.00 5.38
CA ASN A 554 -5.80 -10.89 5.84
C ASN A 554 -5.49 -9.54 5.15
N LEU A 555 -4.50 -9.50 4.24
CA LEU A 555 -4.22 -8.30 3.44
C LEU A 555 -5.28 -8.18 2.35
N LEU A 556 -6.29 -7.36 2.61
CA LEU A 556 -7.41 -7.11 1.70
C LEU A 556 -7.31 -5.71 1.07
N PRO A 557 -7.68 -5.55 -0.21
CA PRO A 557 -7.83 -4.25 -0.84
C PRO A 557 -9.10 -3.56 -0.31
N LYS A 558 -9.09 -3.05 0.93
CA LYS A 558 -10.22 -2.29 1.50
C LYS A 558 -10.09 -0.82 1.14
N ASN A 559 -10.87 -0.36 0.15
CA ASN A 559 -11.09 1.05 -0.28
C ASN A 559 -10.04 2.09 0.21
N PRO A 560 -8.75 1.94 -0.10
CA PRO A 560 -7.78 2.99 0.20
C PRO A 560 -8.10 4.17 -0.71
N LYS A 561 -7.91 5.40 -0.24
CA LYS A 561 -7.76 6.51 -1.18
C LYS A 561 -6.62 6.13 -2.12
N PHE A 562 -6.79 6.33 -3.41
CA PHE A 562 -5.85 6.00 -4.49
C PHE A 562 -4.41 6.52 -4.33
N GLN A 563 -4.17 7.40 -3.35
CA GLN A 563 -2.88 8.02 -3.06
C GLN A 563 -2.20 7.43 -1.81
N GLU A 564 -2.94 6.73 -0.96
CA GLU A 564 -2.41 6.17 0.29
C GLU A 564 -1.96 4.71 0.07
N PRO A 565 -0.76 4.34 0.56
CA PRO A 565 -0.32 2.94 0.54
C PRO A 565 -1.17 2.08 1.49
N VAL A 566 -1.23 0.78 1.21
CA VAL A 566 -1.91 -0.23 2.03
C VAL A 566 -0.91 -0.79 3.04
N THR A 567 -0.64 -0.02 4.10
CA THR A 567 0.30 -0.38 5.17
C THR A 567 -0.46 -1.07 6.31
N LEU A 568 -0.57 -2.39 6.25
CA LEU A 568 -1.08 -3.22 7.36
C LEU A 568 0.12 -3.82 8.12
N ASP A 569 0.19 -3.63 9.43
CA ASP A 569 1.23 -4.28 10.25
C ASP A 569 0.91 -5.76 10.45
N PHE A 570 1.92 -6.61 10.59
CA PHE A 570 1.77 -8.00 11.01
C PHE A 570 0.99 -8.14 12.34
N LEU A 571 1.25 -7.26 13.31
CA LEU A 571 0.57 -7.28 14.61
C LEU A 571 -0.89 -6.82 14.54
N ASP A 572 -1.27 -6.11 13.47
CA ASP A 572 -2.66 -5.75 13.19
C ASP A 572 -3.36 -6.81 12.32
N ALA A 573 -2.59 -7.52 11.49
CA ALA A 573 -3.09 -8.58 10.61
C ALA A 573 -3.47 -9.84 11.38
N GLU A 574 -2.80 -10.13 12.49
CA GLU A 574 -3.08 -11.25 13.38
C GLU A 574 -3.35 -10.77 14.81
N LEU A 575 -3.92 -11.63 15.66
CA LEU A 575 -4.03 -11.33 17.09
C LEU A 575 -2.62 -11.24 17.71
N GLU A 576 -2.35 -10.09 18.33
CA GLU A 576 -1.07 -9.75 18.98
C GLU A 576 -0.75 -10.71 20.14
N ASN A 577 0.53 -11.02 20.27
CA ASN A 577 1.09 -11.85 21.34
C ASN A 577 2.55 -11.43 21.55
N ASP A 578 3.04 -11.40 22.79
CA ASP A 578 4.44 -11.07 23.14
C ASP A 578 5.46 -11.89 22.32
N ILE A 579 5.16 -13.16 22.04
CA ILE A 579 6.05 -14.01 21.24
C ILE A 579 6.01 -13.60 19.76
N LYS A 580 4.85 -13.17 19.24
CA LYS A 580 4.74 -12.65 17.86
C LYS A 580 5.47 -11.32 17.69
N VAL A 581 5.48 -10.47 18.72
CA VAL A 581 6.31 -9.25 18.73
C VAL A 581 7.79 -9.61 18.60
N LYS A 582 8.23 -10.65 19.31
CA LYS A 582 9.61 -11.17 19.17
C LYS A 582 9.88 -11.73 17.77
N ILE A 583 9.00 -12.56 17.23
CA ILE A 583 9.13 -13.12 15.86
C ILE A 583 9.23 -11.98 14.84
N ARG A 584 8.34 -10.98 14.93
CA ARG A 584 8.37 -9.79 14.07
C ARG A 584 9.72 -9.08 14.15
N LYS A 585 10.24 -8.86 15.36
CA LYS A 585 11.54 -8.21 15.55
C LYS A 585 12.68 -9.02 14.97
N ASP A 586 12.74 -10.32 15.25
CA ASP A 586 13.79 -11.22 14.74
C ASP A 586 13.77 -11.28 13.20
N MET A 587 12.58 -11.23 12.59
CA MET A 587 12.42 -11.15 11.13
C MET A 587 12.85 -9.80 10.54
N ILE A 588 12.55 -8.68 11.20
CA ILE A 588 13.00 -7.33 10.79
C ILE A 588 14.52 -7.22 10.87
N ASP A 589 15.12 -7.80 11.92
CA ASP A 589 16.58 -7.86 12.11
C ASP A 589 17.26 -8.85 11.11
N GLY A 590 16.51 -9.48 10.21
CA GLY A 590 17.02 -10.35 9.15
C GLY A 590 17.49 -11.73 9.63
N LEU A 591 17.02 -12.17 10.80
CA LEU A 591 17.42 -13.47 11.38
C LEU A 591 16.61 -14.63 10.77
N LYS A 592 17.16 -15.84 10.90
CA LYS A 592 16.48 -17.10 10.57
C LYS A 592 16.08 -17.77 11.87
N GLY A 593 14.87 -18.31 11.93
CA GLY A 593 14.36 -18.91 13.15
C GLY A 593 13.11 -19.74 12.97
N GLU A 594 12.80 -20.51 14.01
CA GLU A 594 11.60 -21.31 14.14
C GLU A 594 11.05 -21.18 15.56
N HIS A 595 9.74 -20.91 15.66
CA HIS A 595 9.05 -20.79 16.93
C HIS A 595 7.69 -21.48 16.88
N THR A 596 7.47 -22.42 17.80
CA THR A 596 6.16 -23.04 18.01
C THR A 596 5.45 -22.36 19.17
N ILE A 597 4.24 -21.86 18.91
CA ILE A 597 3.44 -21.11 19.88
C ILE A 597 2.00 -21.62 19.94
N HIS A 598 1.39 -21.49 21.12
CA HIS A 598 -0.06 -21.56 21.26
C HIS A 598 -0.63 -20.18 20.92
N THR A 599 -1.36 -20.07 19.82
CA THR A 599 -1.98 -18.81 19.38
C THR A 599 -3.48 -18.95 19.24
N LEU A 600 -4.16 -17.82 19.39
CA LEU A 600 -5.55 -17.66 19.02
C LEU A 600 -5.62 -17.36 17.52
N VAL A 601 -6.44 -18.09 16.79
CA VAL A 601 -6.68 -17.93 15.36
C VAL A 601 -8.09 -17.41 15.18
N LYS A 602 -8.20 -16.22 14.59
CA LYS A 602 -9.51 -15.64 14.24
C LYS A 602 -10.07 -16.42 13.04
N SER A 603 -11.33 -16.82 13.13
CA SER A 603 -12.05 -17.45 12.02
C SER A 603 -12.23 -16.47 10.85
N GLN A 604 -12.31 -17.00 9.64
CA GLN A 604 -12.46 -16.21 8.41
C GLN A 604 -13.75 -15.39 8.37
N ASP A 605 -14.81 -15.87 9.03
CA ASP A 605 -16.09 -15.16 9.18
C ASP A 605 -16.09 -14.14 10.32
N GLU A 606 -14.96 -13.98 11.02
CA GLU A 606 -14.77 -13.09 12.15
C GLU A 606 -15.66 -13.37 13.37
N ARG A 607 -16.31 -14.55 13.45
CA ARG A 607 -17.23 -14.90 14.56
C ARG A 607 -16.60 -15.74 15.66
N TYR A 608 -15.59 -16.54 15.31
CA TYR A 608 -14.97 -17.49 16.22
C TYR A 608 -13.48 -17.20 16.42
N ILE A 609 -12.97 -17.65 17.57
CA ILE A 609 -11.55 -17.64 17.89
C ILE A 609 -11.18 -19.04 18.38
N ASP A 610 -10.33 -19.72 17.61
CA ASP A 610 -9.89 -21.06 17.92
C ASP A 610 -8.47 -21.03 18.49
N ARG A 611 -8.23 -21.82 19.55
CA ARG A 611 -6.88 -22.00 20.09
C ARG A 611 -6.16 -23.07 19.28
N GLY A 612 -5.05 -22.72 18.65
CA GLY A 612 -4.24 -23.64 17.85
C GLY A 612 -2.76 -23.57 18.19
N ILE A 613 -2.07 -24.71 18.07
CA ILE A 613 -0.60 -24.77 18.08
C ILE A 613 -0.12 -24.49 16.66
N ARG A 614 0.74 -23.49 16.51
CA ARG A 614 1.29 -23.06 15.22
C ARG A 614 2.80 -22.92 15.31
N THR A 615 3.48 -23.44 14.30
CA THR A 615 4.91 -23.27 14.12
C THR A 615 5.15 -22.21 13.06
N TYR A 616 5.88 -21.17 13.43
CA TYR A 616 6.31 -20.08 12.57
C TYR A 616 7.78 -20.33 12.20
N THR A 617 8.06 -20.48 10.90
CA THR A 617 9.42 -20.64 10.37
C THR A 617 9.70 -19.49 9.43
N PHE A 618 10.83 -18.80 9.60
CA PHE A 618 11.13 -17.59 8.81
C PHE A 618 12.59 -17.50 8.37
N ALA A 619 12.80 -16.82 7.25
CA ALA A 619 14.11 -16.51 6.70
C ALA A 619 14.09 -15.22 5.87
N PRO A 620 15.21 -14.47 5.82
CA PRO A 620 15.33 -13.28 4.99
C PRO A 620 15.34 -13.66 3.50
N VAL A 621 14.81 -12.76 2.68
CA VAL A 621 14.92 -12.79 1.21
C VAL A 621 16.20 -12.04 0.84
N ASN A 622 17.25 -12.79 0.53
CA ASN A 622 18.55 -12.19 0.18
C ASN A 622 18.40 -11.25 -1.01
N GLY A 623 19.20 -10.17 -1.02
CA GLY A 623 19.14 -9.14 -2.08
C GLY A 623 18.02 -8.11 -1.91
N THR A 624 17.18 -8.24 -0.89
CA THR A 624 16.14 -7.26 -0.51
C THR A 624 16.04 -7.13 1.00
N ASP A 625 15.26 -6.15 1.47
CA ASP A 625 15.00 -5.92 2.90
C ASP A 625 13.78 -6.72 3.42
N TYR A 626 13.22 -7.62 2.60
CA TYR A 626 12.05 -8.41 2.97
C TYR A 626 12.44 -9.68 3.74
N SER A 627 11.57 -10.09 4.66
CA SER A 627 11.66 -11.39 5.35
C SER A 627 10.41 -12.21 5.10
N LEU A 628 10.58 -13.50 4.77
CA LEU A 628 9.49 -14.42 4.46
C LEU A 628 9.33 -15.43 5.58
N ALA A 629 8.09 -15.71 5.94
CA ALA A 629 7.71 -16.71 6.92
C ALA A 629 6.63 -17.66 6.40
N LEU A 630 6.57 -18.83 7.00
CA LEU A 630 5.57 -19.86 6.80
C LEU A 630 5.00 -20.27 8.15
N VAL A 631 3.68 -20.29 8.24
CA VAL A 631 2.94 -20.76 9.41
C VAL A 631 2.34 -22.12 9.09
N LEU A 632 2.66 -23.13 9.89
CA LEU A 632 2.09 -24.47 9.79
C LEU A 632 1.50 -24.92 11.13
N PRO A 633 0.30 -25.52 11.15
CA PRO A 633 -0.11 -26.36 12.28
C PRO A 633 0.66 -27.70 12.28
N GLU A 634 0.80 -28.31 13.45
CA GLU A 634 1.57 -29.56 13.63
C GLU A 634 1.08 -30.71 12.73
N TYR A 635 -0.23 -30.83 12.53
CA TYR A 635 -0.79 -31.89 11.68
C TYR A 635 -0.58 -31.68 10.18
N SER A 636 -0.16 -30.50 9.72
CA SER A 636 0.08 -30.23 8.29
C SER A 636 1.54 -30.42 7.88
N LEU A 637 2.36 -31.01 8.75
CA LEU A 637 3.73 -31.41 8.42
C LEU A 637 3.76 -32.48 7.31
N HIS A 638 2.64 -33.15 7.05
CA HIS A 638 2.51 -34.13 5.97
C HIS A 638 1.40 -33.75 4.99
N TYR A 639 1.59 -34.12 3.73
CA TYR A 639 0.60 -33.96 2.69
C TYR A 639 0.51 -35.19 1.80
N ILE A 640 -0.65 -35.31 1.13
CA ILE A 640 -0.94 -36.42 0.25
C ILE A 640 -0.57 -36.02 -1.18
N ARG A 641 0.34 -36.77 -1.80
CA ARG A 641 0.63 -36.67 -3.23
C ARG A 641 -0.01 -37.83 -3.96
N ALA A 642 -0.91 -37.52 -4.90
CA ALA A 642 -1.54 -38.53 -5.74
C ALA A 642 -0.50 -39.29 -6.57
N LYS A 643 -0.64 -40.61 -6.62
CA LYS A 643 0.18 -41.55 -7.40
C LYS A 643 -0.72 -42.35 -8.37
N ILE A 644 -1.66 -41.65 -9.01
CA ILE A 644 -2.58 -42.26 -9.97
C ILE A 644 -1.99 -42.05 -11.36
N GLY A 645 -1.25 -43.05 -11.86
CA GLY A 645 -0.63 -43.01 -13.19
C GLY A 645 -1.44 -43.71 -14.29
N ASP A 646 -2.41 -44.55 -13.90
CA ASP A 646 -3.13 -45.40 -14.85
C ASP A 646 -4.28 -44.62 -15.51
N THR A 647 -4.35 -44.66 -16.84
CA THR A 647 -5.36 -43.97 -17.65
C THR A 647 -6.79 -44.41 -17.30
N ILE A 648 -7.00 -45.68 -16.98
CA ILE A 648 -8.31 -46.23 -16.59
C ILE A 648 -8.77 -45.63 -15.25
N SER A 649 -7.87 -45.53 -14.28
CA SER A 649 -8.17 -44.95 -12.96
C SER A 649 -8.44 -43.45 -13.07
N GLN A 650 -7.65 -42.73 -13.87
CA GLN A 650 -7.86 -41.30 -14.13
C GLN A 650 -9.19 -41.03 -14.85
N ALA A 651 -9.55 -41.86 -15.83
CA ALA A 651 -10.82 -41.74 -16.54
C ALA A 651 -12.01 -42.07 -15.63
N LYS A 652 -11.89 -43.11 -14.78
CA LYS A 652 -12.95 -43.51 -13.85
C LYS A 652 -13.25 -42.47 -12.77
N PHE A 653 -12.23 -41.75 -12.31
CA PHE A 653 -12.35 -40.72 -11.27
C PHE A 653 -12.28 -39.29 -11.84
N GLY A 654 -12.32 -39.15 -13.16
CA GLY A 654 -12.33 -37.87 -13.85
C GLY A 654 -13.64 -37.10 -13.64
N ILE A 655 -13.67 -35.85 -14.09
CA ILE A 655 -14.89 -35.04 -14.07
C ILE A 655 -15.92 -35.72 -14.99
N PRO A 656 -17.14 -36.03 -14.49
CA PRO A 656 -18.18 -36.64 -15.30
C PRO A 656 -18.57 -35.71 -16.47
N PRO A 657 -18.98 -36.27 -17.62
CA PRO A 657 -19.36 -35.46 -18.78
C PRO A 657 -20.61 -34.61 -18.51
N PRO A 658 -20.78 -33.48 -19.23
CA PRO A 658 -21.92 -32.59 -19.03
C PRO A 658 -23.25 -33.33 -19.22
N GLY A 659 -24.15 -33.25 -18.23
CA GLY A 659 -25.46 -33.90 -18.24
C GLY A 659 -25.57 -35.18 -17.39
N ASP A 660 -24.54 -35.53 -16.63
CA ASP A 660 -24.61 -36.56 -15.58
C ASP A 660 -25.42 -36.02 -14.39
N PRO A 661 -26.45 -36.73 -13.87
CA PRO A 661 -27.18 -36.29 -12.67
C PRO A 661 -26.26 -35.99 -11.46
N ASP A 662 -25.12 -36.70 -11.35
CA ASP A 662 -24.10 -36.48 -10.31
C ASP A 662 -23.30 -35.17 -10.48
N GLU A 663 -23.38 -34.51 -11.64
CA GLU A 663 -22.71 -33.23 -11.91
C GLU A 663 -23.31 -32.09 -11.07
N SER A 664 -24.63 -32.13 -10.87
CA SER A 664 -25.38 -31.05 -10.20
C SER A 664 -25.07 -30.89 -8.71
N GLU A 665 -24.51 -31.92 -8.06
CA GLU A 665 -24.20 -31.93 -6.63
C GLU A 665 -22.70 -31.67 -6.33
N ARG A 666 -21.82 -31.67 -7.33
CA ARG A 666 -20.37 -31.53 -7.13
C ARG A 666 -19.90 -30.09 -7.33
N VAL A 667 -19.25 -29.55 -6.31
CA VAL A 667 -18.58 -28.24 -6.39
C VAL A 667 -17.09 -28.45 -6.62
N THR A 668 -16.56 -27.88 -7.71
CA THR A 668 -15.12 -27.89 -8.00
C THR A 668 -14.48 -26.57 -7.59
N GLY A 669 -13.24 -26.63 -7.10
CA GLY A 669 -12.47 -25.44 -6.78
C GLY A 669 -12.06 -24.70 -8.07
N PRO A 670 -12.13 -23.36 -8.13
CA PRO A 670 -11.85 -22.59 -9.34
C PRO A 670 -10.40 -22.70 -9.84
N TRP A 671 -9.48 -23.24 -9.02
CA TRP A 671 -8.09 -23.52 -9.39
C TRP A 671 -7.90 -24.71 -10.34
N LEU A 672 -8.90 -25.58 -10.51
CA LEU A 672 -8.85 -26.64 -11.53
C LEU A 672 -8.87 -26.07 -12.97
N GLN A 673 -9.32 -24.82 -13.16
CA GLN A 673 -9.37 -24.17 -14.47
C GLN A 673 -8.07 -23.42 -14.84
N SER A 674 -7.15 -23.22 -13.88
CA SER A 674 -5.91 -22.46 -14.08
C SER A 674 -4.63 -23.30 -14.05
N TYR A 675 -4.76 -24.62 -13.91
CA TYR A 675 -3.64 -25.55 -13.92
C TYR A 675 -3.26 -25.87 -15.38
N GLU A 676 -2.35 -25.10 -15.98
CA GLU A 676 -1.67 -25.50 -17.21
C GLU A 676 -0.57 -26.53 -16.86
N PRO A 677 -0.69 -27.79 -17.29
CA PRO A 677 0.36 -28.78 -17.08
C PRO A 677 1.44 -28.63 -18.17
N GLU A 678 2.12 -27.50 -18.25
CA GLU A 678 3.28 -27.35 -19.13
C GLU A 678 4.38 -26.51 -18.46
N LYS A 679 5.34 -27.18 -17.81
CA LYS A 679 6.75 -26.73 -17.66
C LYS A 679 7.68 -27.67 -16.88
N TRP A 680 7.39 -28.97 -16.84
CA TRP A 680 8.40 -29.99 -16.48
C TRP A 680 8.30 -31.12 -17.49
N GLY A 681 9.38 -31.32 -18.25
CA GLY A 681 9.39 -32.11 -19.48
C GLY A 681 8.87 -33.54 -19.33
N GLY A 682 7.99 -33.92 -20.26
CA GLY A 682 7.48 -35.27 -20.47
C GLY A 682 6.34 -35.23 -21.47
N GLN A 683 6.55 -35.79 -22.66
CA GLN A 683 5.65 -35.74 -23.81
C GLN A 683 4.25 -36.31 -23.54
N GLY A 684 3.23 -35.64 -24.09
CA GLY A 684 2.06 -36.30 -24.67
C GLY A 684 0.68 -35.88 -24.17
N VAL A 685 -0.15 -35.44 -25.13
CA VAL A 685 -1.63 -35.56 -25.20
C VAL A 685 -2.47 -34.27 -25.00
N THR A 686 -2.72 -33.64 -26.17
CA THR A 686 -3.95 -32.98 -26.71
C THR A 686 -4.81 -32.03 -25.86
N GLU A 687 -4.61 -30.74 -26.13
CA GLU A 687 -5.56 -29.64 -26.40
C GLU A 687 -7.08 -29.89 -26.20
N TRP A 688 -7.71 -29.13 -25.29
CA TRP A 688 -9.11 -28.71 -25.40
C TRP A 688 -9.22 -27.20 -25.18
N ARG A 689 -9.42 -26.44 -26.26
CA ARG A 689 -9.77 -25.01 -26.26
C ARG A 689 -11.22 -24.80 -25.80
N PHE A 690 -11.46 -23.82 -24.93
CA PHE A 690 -12.80 -23.26 -24.70
C PHE A 690 -13.07 -22.05 -25.64
N ARG A 691 -14.28 -22.01 -26.22
CA ARG A 691 -14.89 -20.78 -26.77
C ARG A 691 -15.65 -20.06 -25.64
N PRO A 692 -15.63 -18.71 -25.55
CA PRO A 692 -16.47 -17.99 -24.63
C PRO A 692 -17.88 -17.77 -25.22
N SER A 693 -18.92 -17.96 -24.41
CA SER A 693 -20.26 -17.45 -24.65
C SER A 693 -20.65 -16.50 -23.51
N PRO A 694 -21.26 -15.34 -23.77
CA PRO A 694 -21.58 -14.34 -22.76
C PRO A 694 -23.02 -14.50 -22.27
N ALA A 695 -23.24 -14.95 -21.03
CA ALA A 695 -24.51 -14.72 -20.32
C ALA A 695 -24.40 -14.95 -18.81
N HIS A 696 -24.69 -13.87 -18.09
CA HIS A 696 -25.13 -13.74 -16.69
C HIS A 696 -24.12 -13.72 -15.51
N PRO A 697 -24.30 -12.74 -14.59
CA PRO A 697 -23.42 -12.48 -13.47
C PRO A 697 -23.80 -13.31 -12.22
N LEU A 698 -22.76 -13.69 -11.48
CA LEU A 698 -22.68 -13.93 -10.03
C LEU A 698 -24.02 -13.96 -9.27
N ALA A 699 -24.51 -15.16 -8.96
CA ALA A 699 -25.43 -15.40 -7.85
C ALA A 699 -24.68 -16.17 -6.76
N PHE A 700 -24.33 -15.48 -5.67
CA PHE A 700 -23.97 -16.11 -4.40
C PHE A 700 -25.23 -16.74 -3.82
N ILE A 701 -25.32 -18.07 -3.81
CA ILE A 701 -26.35 -18.78 -3.05
C ILE A 701 -25.78 -19.10 -1.67
N SER A 702 -26.15 -18.26 -0.70
CA SER A 702 -26.02 -18.55 0.73
C SER A 702 -27.21 -19.43 1.12
N ILE A 703 -26.98 -20.72 1.37
CA ILE A 703 -28.03 -21.59 1.94
C ILE A 703 -28.03 -21.35 3.45
N TYR A 704 -28.92 -20.46 3.90
CA TYR A 704 -29.34 -20.37 5.29
C TYR A 704 -30.33 -21.49 5.58
N THR A 705 -30.02 -22.34 6.55
CA THR A 705 -31.01 -23.19 7.22
C THR A 705 -31.48 -22.43 8.46
N GLU A 706 -32.62 -21.74 8.34
CA GLU A 706 -33.40 -21.28 9.48
C GLU A 706 -34.00 -22.50 10.18
N PHE A 707 -33.50 -22.83 11.37
CA PHE A 707 -34.29 -23.54 12.36
C PHE A 707 -35.03 -22.50 13.20
N SER A 708 -36.33 -22.41 13.00
CA SER A 708 -37.24 -21.59 13.79
C SER A 708 -37.07 -21.84 15.30
N ARG A 709 -37.00 -20.75 16.06
CA ARG A 709 -37.59 -20.63 17.39
C ARG A 709 -38.51 -19.43 17.40
#